data_AF-A0A849T3A8-F1
#
_entry.id   AF-A0A849T3A8-F1
#
_cell.length_a   1.000
_cell.length_b   1.000
_cell.length_c   1.000
_cell.angle_alpha   90.00
_cell.angle_beta   90.00
_cell.angle_gamma   90.00
#
_symmetry.space_group_name_H-M   'P 1'
#
loop_
_entity.id
_entity.type
_entity.pdbx_description
1 polymer ?
#
loop_
_entity_poly.entity_id
_entity_poly.type
_entity_poly.pdbx_seq_one_letter_code
_entity_poly.pdbx_strand_id
1 'polypeptide(L)'
;MKFTKIYSTLIFGFLLLLSSPLKSQEVELTNLSNKSLPMEILDNTLNGKTDIYSQIAKEFDLEYENIGKREALRVLSNNALSITGGLNSIGLSYKKPFVSFGVSVDRNLAPDLYDDKRWIVTDTMTIDIDASKVLGSLKDSNAIDISEKNLAAFAGVVFKRKFTWIHFANSYEEGLMRDFQKLFMPFNLMSFENIAKLGLNEMLFKEDSISLKAGGLVSAPLYTGITGAAGVLAKFERLSRVEIIGLEDNRIQISSEKSKIASAGASLSIQADFLKILRLTLLSYDFSYDLQSSYKIYLNMSQIQLKENAIESNVKIELAKIFKNKEAELVTIAPFLISEEKKISQTINHKYNFLLLGGQKSSKTQQIEIAKDGKVKTFFRHYYEKMKYTEDAVSRLFSSLIFGLTNSDISATKLASDTKKVTIEYDSTKNLLDSKSDLDIGLKNSEEQKLSMSFISDFKTQKTSGRSGKKYKERAKFILERFSGVNPIALTMIDSGDLKAPFHVEGKYQVNIEGIRYFNSQSVASIFDHFDGLCNEYPKSGLINFRNLFDHCRRSLEDDYIDYFKDLTHNKISAEDIDRCEKKSFKYLFSPGKKRAFIKNCLSEMNKLSKEEWVRVPLWQLKNLSTNIVNNSYSKVHYFNLFGVQNVFFYGTFKANTKEGNAFTTSFHEGSFKGLGAVDHYMRVENLRSPASIVIDQ
;
A
#
# COMPACT_ATOMS: atom_id res chain seq x y z
N MET A 1 41.12 -7.37 6.51
CA MET A 1 40.53 -8.03 7.70
C MET A 1 40.26 -7.12 8.90
N LYS A 2 40.79 -5.88 8.98
CA LYS A 2 40.48 -4.93 10.07
C LYS A 2 39.20 -4.07 9.87
N PHE A 3 38.73 -3.91 8.63
CA PHE A 3 37.51 -3.14 8.31
C PHE A 3 36.18 -3.86 8.67
N THR A 4 36.15 -5.20 8.65
CA THR A 4 34.93 -5.98 8.96
C THR A 4 34.60 -6.03 10.45
N LYS A 5 35.60 -5.94 11.33
CA LYS A 5 35.38 -5.86 12.79
C LYS A 5 34.76 -4.52 13.20
N ILE A 6 35.22 -3.40 12.62
CA ILE A 6 34.65 -2.06 12.89
C ILE A 6 33.18 -1.99 12.43
N TYR A 7 32.85 -2.61 11.30
CA TYR A 7 31.48 -2.69 10.77
C TYR A 7 30.52 -3.44 11.71
N SER A 8 30.96 -4.56 12.28
CA SER A 8 30.14 -5.33 13.24
C SER A 8 29.97 -4.58 14.56
N THR A 9 31.01 -3.89 15.05
CA THR A 9 30.95 -3.21 16.35
C THR A 9 30.13 -1.90 16.31
N LEU A 10 30.18 -1.15 15.19
CA LEU A 10 29.34 0.05 15.00
C LEU A 10 27.85 -0.30 14.84
N ILE A 11 27.53 -1.34 14.08
CA ILE A 11 26.14 -1.79 13.89
C ILE A 11 25.58 -2.38 15.20
N PHE A 12 26.38 -3.13 15.95
CA PHE A 12 25.96 -3.73 17.23
C PHE A 12 25.85 -2.69 18.36
N GLY A 13 26.75 -1.70 18.41
CA GLY A 13 26.66 -0.58 19.35
C GLY A 13 25.46 0.33 19.10
N PHE A 14 25.06 0.50 17.83
CA PHE A 14 23.89 1.30 17.46
C PHE A 14 22.56 0.55 17.66
N LEU A 15 22.54 -0.78 17.45
CA LEU A 15 21.40 -1.64 17.81
C LEU A 15 21.15 -1.69 19.33
N LEU A 16 22.21 -1.62 20.15
CA LEU A 16 22.09 -1.54 21.61
C LEU A 16 21.50 -0.20 22.07
N LEU A 17 21.83 0.91 21.40
CA LEU A 17 21.23 2.23 21.67
C LEU A 17 19.74 2.34 21.28
N LEU A 18 19.29 1.52 20.32
CA LEU A 18 17.88 1.39 19.91
C LEU A 18 17.09 0.33 20.72
N SER A 19 17.77 -0.42 21.60
CA SER A 19 17.17 -1.50 22.41
C SER A 19 16.75 -1.07 23.82
N SER A 20 16.96 0.19 24.18
CA SER A 20 16.28 0.79 25.33
C SER A 20 14.78 0.79 25.07
N PRO A 21 13.95 0.35 26.04
CA PRO A 21 12.52 0.24 25.80
C PRO A 21 11.93 1.65 25.59
N LEU A 22 11.47 1.91 24.38
CA LEU A 22 10.62 3.04 23.95
C LEU A 22 9.23 3.04 24.65
N LYS A 23 9.15 2.48 25.86
CA LYS A 23 7.93 2.29 26.66
C LYS A 23 7.56 3.53 27.48
N SER A 24 8.35 4.61 27.43
CA SER A 24 8.08 5.85 28.18
C SER A 24 7.70 7.06 27.31
N GLN A 25 7.66 6.93 25.98
CA GLN A 25 7.17 7.98 25.07
C GLN A 25 5.75 7.75 24.51
N GLU A 26 5.11 6.62 24.82
CA GLU A 26 3.69 6.36 24.53
C GLU A 26 2.72 7.31 25.27
N VAL A 27 3.20 8.03 26.29
CA VAL A 27 2.36 8.88 27.16
C VAL A 27 2.32 10.36 26.73
N GLU A 28 3.19 10.82 25.83
CA GLU A 28 3.16 12.23 25.37
C GLU A 28 2.51 12.44 23.99
N LEU A 29 2.57 11.46 23.07
CA LEU A 29 1.85 11.57 21.78
C LEU A 29 0.32 11.44 21.93
N THR A 30 -0.15 10.73 22.96
CA THR A 30 -1.59 10.61 23.28
C THR A 30 -2.18 11.92 23.82
N ASN A 31 -1.38 12.77 24.47
CA ASN A 31 -1.83 14.07 24.97
C ASN A 31 -1.97 15.14 23.87
N LEU A 32 -1.29 15.00 22.73
CA LEU A 32 -1.55 15.80 21.52
C LEU A 32 -2.78 15.31 20.74
N SER A 33 -3.17 14.04 20.90
CA SER A 33 -4.35 13.44 20.24
C SER A 33 -5.69 13.82 20.88
N ASN A 34 -5.70 14.27 22.15
CA ASN A 34 -6.93 14.57 22.90
C ASN A 34 -7.26 16.07 23.01
N LYS A 35 -6.37 16.97 22.56
CA LYS A 35 -6.75 18.36 22.33
C LYS A 35 -7.39 18.46 20.96
N SER A 36 -8.72 18.58 20.93
CA SER A 36 -9.43 19.10 19.77
C SER A 36 -8.78 20.42 19.36
N LEU A 37 -8.13 20.45 18.19
CA LEU A 37 -7.85 21.71 17.53
C LEU A 37 -9.20 22.43 17.38
N PRO A 38 -9.36 23.67 17.88
CA PRO A 38 -10.64 24.36 17.83
C PRO A 38 -10.93 24.76 16.38
N MET A 39 -11.56 23.84 15.64
CA MET A 39 -12.03 24.04 14.26
C MET A 39 -13.10 25.15 14.20
N GLU A 40 -13.72 25.46 15.34
CA GLU A 40 -14.69 26.53 15.54
C GLU A 40 -14.10 27.95 15.41
N ILE A 41 -12.78 28.11 15.61
CA ILE A 41 -12.10 29.39 15.41
C ILE A 41 -11.87 29.65 13.91
N LEU A 42 -11.65 28.60 13.09
CA LEU A 42 -11.48 28.79 11.64
C LEU A 42 -12.80 29.14 10.94
N ASP A 43 -13.93 28.61 11.42
CA ASP A 43 -15.28 28.93 10.90
C ASP A 43 -15.69 30.38 11.22
N ASN A 44 -15.27 30.93 12.37
CA ASN A 44 -15.65 32.28 12.78
C ASN A 44 -14.68 33.39 12.32
N THR A 45 -13.40 33.07 12.05
CA THR A 45 -12.40 34.08 11.64
C THR A 45 -12.43 34.37 10.12
N LEU A 46 -13.20 33.61 9.34
CA LEU A 46 -13.46 33.85 7.90
C LEU A 46 -14.73 34.70 7.64
N ASN A 47 -15.40 35.20 8.69
CA ASN A 47 -16.66 35.95 8.58
C ASN A 47 -16.54 37.40 8.05
N GLY A 48 -15.38 37.79 7.50
CA GLY A 48 -15.13 39.14 6.98
C GLY A 48 -15.02 39.20 5.46
N LYS A 49 -16.17 39.12 4.77
CA LYS A 49 -16.38 39.35 3.31
C LYS A 49 -15.93 38.20 2.37
N THR A 50 -16.88 37.29 2.14
CA THR A 50 -17.02 36.27 1.07
C THR A 50 -16.43 34.88 1.33
N ASP A 51 -17.34 33.90 1.45
CA ASP A 51 -17.09 32.46 1.40
C ASP A 51 -16.16 32.12 0.21
N ILE A 52 -15.20 31.21 0.42
CA ILE A 52 -14.27 30.73 -0.63
C ILE A 52 -15.07 30.25 -1.85
N TYR A 53 -16.21 29.58 -1.64
CA TYR A 53 -17.07 29.17 -2.75
C TYR A 53 -17.67 30.36 -3.50
N SER A 54 -18.03 31.44 -2.81
CA SER A 54 -18.51 32.66 -3.46
C SER A 54 -17.42 33.35 -4.27
N GLN A 55 -16.16 33.31 -3.83
CA GLN A 55 -15.02 33.85 -4.60
C GLN A 55 -14.76 33.01 -5.86
N ILE A 56 -14.80 31.69 -5.72
CA ILE A 56 -14.68 30.75 -6.84
C ILE A 56 -15.83 30.93 -7.82
N ALA A 57 -17.07 30.98 -7.33
CA ALA A 57 -18.25 31.22 -8.14
C ALA A 57 -18.15 32.57 -8.85
N LYS A 58 -17.83 33.66 -8.15
CA LYS A 58 -17.67 34.98 -8.79
C LYS A 58 -16.62 34.98 -9.90
N GLU A 59 -15.52 34.26 -9.73
CA GLU A 59 -14.46 34.16 -10.76
C GLU A 59 -14.87 33.29 -11.95
N PHE A 60 -15.64 32.21 -11.73
CA PHE A 60 -15.94 31.22 -12.77
C PHE A 60 -17.35 31.27 -13.35
N ASP A 61 -18.37 31.72 -12.63
CA ASP A 61 -19.80 31.55 -12.96
C ASP A 61 -20.18 32.15 -14.33
N LEU A 62 -19.50 33.21 -14.77
CA LEU A 62 -19.72 33.82 -16.09
C LEU A 62 -18.77 33.35 -17.19
N GLU A 63 -17.66 32.68 -16.84
CA GLU A 63 -16.56 32.40 -17.80
C GLU A 63 -16.18 30.92 -17.89
N TYR A 64 -16.69 30.05 -17.03
CA TYR A 64 -16.26 28.66 -16.97
C TYR A 64 -16.47 27.92 -18.30
N GLU A 65 -17.57 28.20 -19.02
CA GLU A 65 -17.78 27.65 -20.36
C GLU A 65 -16.74 28.12 -21.36
N ASN A 66 -16.41 29.42 -21.35
CA ASN A 66 -15.43 30.00 -22.27
C ASN A 66 -14.02 29.47 -21.99
N ILE A 67 -13.65 29.39 -20.72
CA ILE A 67 -12.38 28.79 -20.27
C ILE A 67 -12.33 27.32 -20.70
N GLY A 68 -13.36 26.54 -20.37
CA GLY A 68 -13.46 25.13 -20.73
C GLY A 68 -13.35 24.89 -22.24
N LYS A 69 -14.15 25.59 -23.05
CA LYS A 69 -14.11 25.50 -24.52
C LYS A 69 -12.75 25.90 -25.08
N ARG A 70 -12.14 26.98 -24.56
CA ARG A 70 -10.82 27.42 -25.02
C ARG A 70 -9.75 26.38 -24.73
N GLU A 71 -9.69 25.84 -23.52
CA GLU A 71 -8.69 24.82 -23.18
C GLU A 71 -8.95 23.50 -23.92
N ALA A 72 -10.21 23.11 -24.10
CA ALA A 72 -10.59 21.95 -24.92
C ALA A 72 -10.19 22.11 -26.39
N LEU A 73 -10.47 23.28 -26.99
CA LEU A 73 -10.06 23.58 -28.37
C LEU A 73 -8.54 23.58 -28.52
N ARG A 74 -7.76 24.01 -27.52
CA ARG A 74 -6.29 23.90 -27.55
C ARG A 74 -5.83 22.45 -27.64
N VAL A 75 -6.49 21.56 -26.91
CA VAL A 75 -6.19 20.12 -26.95
C VAL A 75 -6.56 19.53 -28.31
N LEU A 76 -7.72 19.89 -28.87
CA LEU A 76 -8.17 19.42 -30.19
C LEU A 76 -7.33 19.97 -31.36
N SER A 77 -6.93 21.24 -31.29
CA SER A 77 -6.22 21.94 -32.38
C SER A 77 -4.73 21.61 -32.44
N ASN A 78 -4.10 21.27 -31.32
CA ASN A 78 -2.65 21.09 -31.32
C ASN A 78 -2.16 19.70 -31.75
N ASN A 79 -2.97 18.64 -31.81
CA ASN A 79 -2.48 17.23 -31.91
C ASN A 79 -1.35 16.88 -30.91
N ALA A 80 -1.04 17.79 -30.00
CA ALA A 80 0.02 17.73 -29.03
C ALA A 80 -0.70 17.50 -27.72
N LEU A 81 -0.68 16.23 -27.32
CA LEU A 81 -0.78 15.82 -25.94
C LEU A 81 -0.06 16.88 -25.10
N SER A 82 -0.82 17.77 -24.46
CA SER A 82 -0.30 18.61 -23.39
C SER A 82 0.00 17.63 -22.26
N ILE A 83 1.24 17.12 -22.23
CA ILE A 83 1.71 16.18 -21.20
C ILE A 83 1.88 16.98 -19.90
N THR A 84 0.76 17.26 -19.24
CA THR A 84 0.73 17.57 -17.82
C THR A 84 0.44 16.26 -17.09
N GLY A 85 1.50 15.50 -16.83
CA GLY A 85 1.46 14.32 -15.96
C GLY A 85 1.15 12.99 -16.68
N GLY A 86 2.19 12.23 -16.99
CA GLY A 86 2.10 10.81 -17.34
C GLY A 86 1.64 10.52 -18.78
N LEU A 87 2.17 9.44 -19.35
CA LEU A 87 2.12 9.05 -20.76
C LEU A 87 0.72 8.74 -21.36
N ASN A 88 -0.41 9.13 -20.77
CA ASN A 88 -1.76 8.81 -21.28
C ASN A 88 -2.88 9.81 -20.87
N SER A 89 -2.59 11.02 -20.36
CA SER A 89 -3.65 11.99 -20.04
C SER A 89 -4.15 12.69 -21.31
N ILE A 90 -5.24 12.16 -21.88
CA ILE A 90 -5.96 12.79 -22.98
C ILE A 90 -7.05 13.69 -22.36
N GLY A 91 -6.74 14.98 -22.17
CA GLY A 91 -7.58 15.85 -21.35
C GLY A 91 -7.11 17.30 -21.27
N LEU A 92 -7.70 18.07 -20.35
CA LEU A 92 -7.33 19.48 -20.10
C LEU A 92 -7.09 19.73 -18.60
N SER A 93 -6.26 20.75 -18.31
CA SER A 93 -5.95 21.20 -16.95
C SER A 93 -5.95 22.72 -16.91
N TYR A 94 -6.51 23.30 -15.86
CA TYR A 94 -6.50 24.74 -15.61
C TYR A 94 -6.24 25.02 -14.13
N LYS A 95 -5.36 25.99 -13.84
CA LYS A 95 -4.99 26.37 -12.48
C LYS A 95 -5.13 27.87 -12.30
N LYS A 96 -5.77 28.27 -11.20
CA LYS A 96 -5.94 29.66 -10.81
C LYS A 96 -5.49 29.83 -9.36
N PRO A 97 -4.37 30.54 -9.11
CA PRO A 97 -4.03 30.94 -7.76
C PRO A 97 -4.95 32.10 -7.32
N PHE A 98 -5.43 32.02 -6.08
CA PHE A 98 -6.03 33.14 -5.34
C PHE A 98 -5.02 33.59 -4.26
N VAL A 99 -5.32 34.71 -3.59
CA VAL A 99 -4.42 35.28 -2.58
C VAL A 99 -4.17 34.31 -1.41
N SER A 100 -5.22 33.59 -0.99
CA SER A 100 -5.20 32.72 0.20
C SER A 100 -5.42 31.23 -0.11
N PHE A 101 -5.65 30.85 -1.38
CA PHE A 101 -5.87 29.46 -1.76
C PHE A 101 -5.57 29.22 -3.24
N GLY A 102 -5.36 27.97 -3.62
CA GLY A 102 -5.27 27.54 -5.01
C GLY A 102 -6.55 26.85 -5.45
N VAL A 103 -6.91 27.03 -6.72
CA VAL A 103 -7.89 26.16 -7.41
C VAL A 103 -7.22 25.54 -8.61
N SER A 104 -7.37 24.22 -8.74
CA SER A 104 -6.98 23.47 -9.94
C SER A 104 -8.16 22.64 -10.40
N VAL A 105 -8.36 22.61 -11.72
CA VAL A 105 -9.35 21.75 -12.37
C VAL A 105 -8.66 20.91 -13.43
N ASP A 106 -9.01 19.64 -13.49
CA ASP A 106 -8.43 18.66 -14.40
C ASP A 106 -9.56 17.79 -14.96
N ARG A 107 -9.59 17.61 -16.28
CA ARG A 107 -10.50 16.69 -16.97
C ARG A 107 -9.67 15.66 -17.71
N ASN A 108 -9.91 14.38 -17.46
CA ASN A 108 -9.27 13.27 -18.15
C ASN A 108 -10.31 12.40 -18.84
N LEU A 109 -10.00 11.90 -20.04
CA LEU A 109 -10.85 11.01 -20.81
C LEU A 109 -10.19 9.66 -21.07
N ALA A 110 -10.97 8.60 -21.03
CA ALA A 110 -10.56 7.25 -21.43
C ALA A 110 -11.70 6.54 -22.17
N PRO A 111 -11.41 5.68 -23.16
CA PRO A 111 -12.44 4.83 -23.76
C PRO A 111 -12.95 3.83 -22.72
N ASP A 112 -14.25 3.53 -22.75
CA ASP A 112 -14.83 2.49 -21.91
C ASP A 112 -14.47 1.10 -22.47
N LEU A 113 -13.94 0.22 -21.62
CA LEU A 113 -13.54 -1.12 -22.03
C LEU A 113 -14.73 -2.07 -22.27
N TYR A 114 -15.92 -1.69 -21.83
CA TYR A 114 -17.13 -2.50 -21.92
C TYR A 114 -18.19 -1.91 -22.87
N ASP A 115 -17.90 -0.76 -23.49
CA ASP A 115 -18.77 -0.10 -24.46
C ASP A 115 -17.94 0.67 -25.50
N ASP A 116 -17.87 0.15 -26.72
CA ASP A 116 -17.07 0.69 -27.82
C ASP A 116 -17.45 2.11 -28.25
N LYS A 117 -18.61 2.62 -27.81
CA LYS A 117 -19.12 3.95 -28.16
C LYS A 117 -19.08 4.93 -27.00
N ARG A 118 -18.58 4.51 -25.83
CA ARG A 118 -18.63 5.31 -24.60
C ARG A 118 -17.23 5.75 -24.17
N TRP A 119 -17.14 6.98 -23.72
CA TRP A 119 -15.96 7.58 -23.13
C TRP A 119 -16.24 7.90 -21.67
N ILE A 120 -15.32 7.54 -20.79
CA ILE A 120 -15.34 7.86 -19.37
C ILE A 120 -14.66 9.22 -19.20
N VAL A 121 -15.41 10.19 -18.67
CA VAL A 121 -14.94 11.54 -18.37
C VAL A 121 -14.75 11.66 -16.87
N THR A 122 -13.52 11.94 -16.44
CA THR A 122 -13.15 12.16 -15.04
C THR A 122 -12.82 13.63 -14.83
N ASP A 123 -13.76 14.36 -14.24
CA ASP A 123 -13.63 15.75 -13.87
C ASP A 123 -13.17 15.87 -12.43
N THR A 124 -12.14 16.67 -12.18
CA THR A 124 -11.56 16.88 -10.86
C THR A 124 -11.42 18.37 -10.58
N MET A 125 -11.93 18.82 -9.44
CA MET A 125 -11.65 20.15 -8.90
C MET A 125 -10.95 20.02 -7.56
N THR A 126 -9.83 20.69 -7.39
CA THR A 126 -9.07 20.72 -6.14
C THR A 126 -8.96 22.16 -5.64
N ILE A 127 -9.32 22.38 -4.38
CA ILE A 127 -9.10 23.60 -3.63
C ILE A 127 -8.02 23.30 -2.58
N ASP A 128 -6.93 24.05 -2.56
CA ASP A 128 -5.85 23.89 -1.60
C ASP A 128 -5.57 25.18 -0.83
N ILE A 129 -5.38 25.05 0.49
CA ILE A 129 -5.07 26.14 1.40
C ILE A 129 -3.82 25.76 2.16
N ASP A 130 -2.76 26.54 1.98
CA ASP A 130 -1.49 26.39 2.71
C ASP A 130 -1.37 27.51 3.72
N ALA A 131 -1.40 27.16 5.01
CA ALA A 131 -1.39 28.14 6.09
C ALA A 131 -0.17 29.08 6.02
N SER A 132 0.99 28.56 5.62
CA SER A 132 2.20 29.37 5.50
C SER A 132 2.09 30.43 4.40
N LYS A 133 1.45 30.09 3.27
CA LYS A 133 1.19 31.04 2.18
C LYS A 133 0.16 32.09 2.58
N VAL A 134 -0.92 31.68 3.26
CA VAL A 134 -1.95 32.62 3.72
C VAL A 134 -1.36 33.63 4.70
N LEU A 135 -0.66 33.14 5.72
CA LEU A 135 -0.04 34.00 6.74
C LEU A 135 1.08 34.85 6.15
N GLY A 136 1.85 34.33 5.18
CA GLY A 136 2.84 35.08 4.42
C GLY A 136 2.21 36.25 3.65
N SER A 137 1.16 36.00 2.87
CA SER A 137 0.43 37.06 2.14
C SER A 137 -0.19 38.13 3.06
N LEU A 138 -0.72 37.73 4.23
CA LEU A 138 -1.25 38.67 5.23
C LEU A 138 -0.14 39.50 5.89
N LYS A 139 1.04 38.91 6.12
CA LYS A 139 2.22 39.64 6.60
C LYS A 139 2.71 40.63 5.56
N ASP A 140 2.84 40.20 4.30
CA ASP A 140 3.34 41.04 3.20
C ASP A 140 2.41 42.22 2.89
N SER A 141 1.11 42.07 3.17
CA SER A 141 0.12 43.15 3.08
C SER A 141 0.03 44.02 4.34
N ASN A 142 0.88 43.79 5.36
CA ASN A 142 0.83 44.43 6.68
C ASN A 142 -0.53 44.26 7.41
N ALA A 143 -1.30 43.23 7.08
CA ALA A 143 -2.55 42.91 7.76
C ALA A 143 -2.31 42.23 9.12
N ILE A 144 -1.18 41.54 9.28
CA ILE A 144 -0.74 40.93 10.54
C ILE A 144 0.76 41.16 10.77
N ASP A 145 1.18 41.14 12.03
CA ASP A 145 2.59 41.09 12.41
C ASP A 145 2.94 39.68 12.93
N ILE A 146 3.81 38.97 12.21
CA ILE A 146 4.27 37.63 12.57
C ILE A 146 5.75 37.45 12.22
N SER A 147 6.52 36.92 13.17
CA SER A 147 7.93 36.59 12.96
C SER A 147 8.10 35.38 12.02
N GLU A 148 9.23 35.31 11.31
CA GLU A 148 9.57 34.16 10.45
C GLU A 148 9.55 32.83 11.22
N LYS A 149 9.99 32.85 12.48
CA LYS A 149 9.98 31.66 13.35
C LYS A 149 8.56 31.17 13.62
N ASN A 150 7.62 32.10 13.83
CA ASN A 150 6.21 31.76 14.04
C ASN A 150 5.54 31.32 12.73
N LEU A 151 5.89 31.93 11.60
CA LEU A 151 5.42 31.52 10.28
C LEU A 151 5.86 30.07 9.95
N ALA A 152 7.12 29.73 10.25
CA ALA A 152 7.66 28.39 10.07
C ALA A 152 6.93 27.32 10.90
N ALA A 153 6.29 27.67 12.02
CA ALA A 153 5.50 26.72 12.80
C ALA A 153 4.23 26.25 12.06
N PHE A 154 3.77 27.02 11.06
CA PHE A 154 2.65 26.65 10.19
C PHE A 154 3.12 26.01 8.87
N ALA A 155 4.43 25.89 8.64
CA ALA A 155 4.97 25.20 7.48
C ALA A 155 4.54 23.72 7.55
N GLY A 156 3.74 23.30 6.57
CA GLY A 156 3.20 21.93 6.52
C GLY A 156 1.79 21.76 7.08
N VAL A 157 1.11 22.83 7.51
CA VAL A 157 -0.36 22.82 7.72
C VAL A 157 -1.05 23.11 6.40
N VAL A 158 -1.65 22.06 5.82
CA VAL A 158 -2.32 22.14 4.52
C VAL A 158 -3.72 21.56 4.64
N PHE A 159 -4.70 22.33 4.20
CA PHE A 159 -6.05 21.84 3.92
C PHE A 159 -6.22 21.65 2.42
N LYS A 160 -6.83 20.54 2.01
CA LYS A 160 -7.14 20.25 0.63
C LYS A 160 -8.54 19.67 0.54
N ARG A 161 -9.35 20.20 -0.37
CA ARG A 161 -10.65 19.68 -0.75
C ARG A 161 -10.63 19.29 -2.21
N LYS A 162 -10.99 18.06 -2.52
CA LYS A 162 -11.04 17.53 -3.88
C LYS A 162 -12.44 17.01 -4.18
N PHE A 163 -13.01 17.49 -5.27
CA PHE A 163 -14.21 16.93 -5.87
C PHE A 163 -13.81 16.15 -7.11
N THR A 164 -14.37 14.95 -7.28
CA THR A 164 -14.20 14.17 -8.51
C THR A 164 -15.56 13.74 -9.01
N TRP A 165 -15.85 13.98 -10.28
CA TRP A 165 -17.07 13.54 -10.95
C TRP A 165 -16.69 12.64 -12.11
N ILE A 166 -17.20 11.41 -12.12
CA ILE A 166 -17.04 10.45 -13.22
C ILE A 166 -18.39 10.33 -13.94
N HIS A 167 -18.39 10.65 -15.23
CA HIS A 167 -19.56 10.58 -16.10
C HIS A 167 -19.17 10.05 -17.49
N PHE A 168 -20.15 9.93 -18.38
CA PHE A 168 -19.98 9.28 -19.68
C PHE A 168 -20.36 10.20 -20.84
N ALA A 169 -19.63 10.09 -21.95
CA ALA A 169 -19.91 10.76 -23.21
C ALA A 169 -19.88 9.78 -24.39
N ASN A 170 -20.52 10.11 -25.51
CA ASN A 170 -20.59 9.21 -26.68
C ASN A 170 -19.39 9.38 -27.63
N SER A 171 -18.52 10.35 -27.37
CA SER A 171 -17.29 10.56 -28.14
C SER A 171 -16.25 11.31 -27.31
N TYR A 172 -15.00 11.22 -27.74
CA TYR A 172 -13.89 11.98 -27.15
C TYR A 172 -14.14 13.50 -27.20
N GLU A 173 -14.57 14.02 -28.35
CA GLU A 173 -14.86 15.44 -28.53
C GLU A 173 -16.01 15.90 -27.63
N GLU A 174 -17.09 15.11 -27.57
CA GLU A 174 -18.22 15.38 -26.67
C GLU A 174 -17.77 15.45 -25.20
N GLY A 175 -17.01 14.45 -24.75
CA GLY A 175 -16.54 14.39 -23.37
C GLY A 175 -15.61 15.55 -23.01
N LEU A 176 -14.84 16.06 -23.98
CA LEU A 176 -13.94 17.19 -23.74
C LEU A 176 -14.70 18.52 -23.68
N MET A 177 -15.78 18.66 -24.46
CA MET A 177 -16.48 19.93 -24.72
C MET A 177 -17.77 20.17 -23.91
N ARG A 178 -18.31 19.17 -23.20
CA ARG A 178 -19.61 19.30 -22.47
C ARG A 178 -19.45 19.36 -20.95
N ASP A 179 -20.53 19.76 -20.28
CA ASP A 179 -20.70 19.71 -18.82
C ASP A 179 -19.57 20.36 -17.99
N PHE A 180 -19.04 21.51 -18.43
CA PHE A 180 -17.98 22.21 -17.69
C PHE A 180 -18.40 22.62 -16.27
N GLN A 181 -19.70 22.68 -15.97
CA GLN A 181 -20.19 22.89 -14.61
C GLN A 181 -19.73 21.78 -13.64
N LYS A 182 -19.70 20.51 -14.10
CA LYS A 182 -19.18 19.37 -13.31
C LYS A 182 -17.69 19.52 -13.00
N LEU A 183 -16.95 20.20 -13.88
CA LEU A 183 -15.51 20.46 -13.75
C LEU A 183 -15.19 21.67 -12.87
N PHE A 184 -15.81 22.82 -13.10
CA PHE A 184 -15.47 24.08 -12.43
C PHE A 184 -16.28 24.33 -11.14
N MET A 185 -17.49 23.78 -11.05
CA MET A 185 -18.41 24.02 -9.93
C MET A 185 -19.06 22.74 -9.35
N PRO A 186 -18.30 21.65 -9.13
CA PRO A 186 -18.86 20.40 -8.59
C PRO A 186 -19.50 20.54 -7.21
N PHE A 187 -19.12 21.54 -6.41
CA PHE A 187 -19.71 21.79 -5.10
C PHE A 187 -21.19 22.21 -5.18
N ASN A 188 -21.63 22.84 -6.27
CA ASN A 188 -23.04 23.16 -6.50
C ASN A 188 -23.88 21.91 -6.83
N LEU A 189 -23.22 20.84 -7.28
CA LEU A 189 -23.85 19.57 -7.64
C LEU A 189 -23.98 18.61 -6.45
N MET A 190 -23.39 18.93 -5.30
CA MET A 190 -23.51 18.17 -4.04
C MET A 190 -24.79 18.49 -3.25
N SER A 191 -25.92 18.66 -3.93
CA SER A 191 -27.24 18.84 -3.32
C SER A 191 -28.07 17.57 -3.44
N PHE A 192 -29.06 17.37 -2.56
CA PHE A 192 -29.94 16.19 -2.63
C PHE A 192 -30.62 16.05 -3.99
N GLU A 193 -31.09 17.16 -4.56
CA GLU A 193 -31.76 17.18 -5.84
C GLU A 193 -30.83 16.74 -6.99
N ASN A 194 -29.58 17.22 -6.98
CA ASN A 194 -28.60 16.88 -8.01
C ASN A 194 -28.08 15.45 -7.83
N ILE A 195 -27.88 15.00 -6.58
CA ILE A 195 -27.52 13.62 -6.25
C ILE A 195 -28.60 12.66 -6.74
N ALA A 196 -29.88 12.99 -6.53
CA ALA A 196 -30.98 12.14 -6.96
C ALA A 196 -31.11 12.06 -8.50
N LYS A 197 -30.47 12.97 -9.24
CA LYS A 197 -30.42 12.99 -10.71
C LYS A 197 -29.16 12.33 -11.28
N LEU A 198 -28.32 11.71 -10.44
CA LEU A 198 -27.13 10.97 -10.90
C LEU A 198 -27.53 9.90 -11.92
N GLY A 199 -26.86 9.92 -13.07
CA GLY A 199 -27.03 8.92 -14.11
C GLY A 199 -26.56 7.54 -13.67
N LEU A 200 -26.91 6.53 -14.47
CA LEU A 200 -26.44 5.16 -14.26
C LEU A 200 -24.91 5.10 -14.28
N ASN A 201 -24.31 4.53 -13.24
CA ASN A 201 -22.87 4.39 -13.02
C ASN A 201 -22.09 5.72 -12.94
N GLU A 202 -22.78 6.86 -12.89
CA GLU A 202 -22.13 8.13 -12.57
C GLU A 202 -21.66 8.11 -11.11
N MET A 203 -20.47 8.67 -10.87
CA MET A 203 -19.86 8.66 -9.55
C MET A 203 -19.44 10.07 -9.13
N LEU A 204 -19.69 10.39 -7.87
CA LEU A 204 -19.34 11.67 -7.27
C LEU A 204 -18.55 11.43 -5.99
N PHE A 205 -17.37 12.02 -5.92
CA PHE A 205 -16.47 11.95 -4.79
C PHE A 205 -16.22 13.33 -4.22
N LYS A 206 -16.19 13.42 -2.89
CA LYS A 206 -15.72 14.59 -2.15
C LYS A 206 -14.74 14.14 -1.09
N GLU A 207 -13.51 14.63 -1.17
CA GLU A 207 -12.41 14.32 -0.26
C GLU A 207 -11.95 15.61 0.43
N ASP A 208 -11.95 15.61 1.75
CA ASP A 208 -11.38 16.67 2.57
C ASP A 208 -10.19 16.10 3.34
N SER A 209 -9.00 16.66 3.15
CA SER A 209 -7.80 16.29 3.90
C SER A 209 -7.22 17.50 4.62
N ILE A 210 -6.87 17.33 5.90
CA ILE A 210 -6.02 18.25 6.64
C ILE A 210 -4.76 17.50 7.04
N SER A 211 -3.61 18.05 6.69
CA SER A 211 -2.31 17.50 7.07
C SER A 211 -1.51 18.51 7.86
N LEU A 212 -0.84 18.03 8.89
CA LEU A 212 0.18 18.73 9.66
C LEU A 212 1.47 17.93 9.50
N LYS A 213 2.54 18.60 9.07
CA LYS A 213 3.89 18.02 9.02
C LYS A 213 4.80 18.86 9.90
N ALA A 214 5.50 18.23 10.83
CA ALA A 214 6.47 18.88 11.68
C ALA A 214 7.73 18.02 11.73
N GLY A 215 8.89 18.62 11.48
CA GLY A 215 10.14 17.89 11.45
C GLY A 215 11.34 18.82 11.44
N GLY A 216 12.50 18.24 11.74
CA GLY A 216 13.76 18.95 11.75
C GLY A 216 14.86 18.06 11.21
N LEU A 217 15.80 18.66 10.49
CA LEU A 217 17.01 18.02 10.01
C LEU A 217 18.20 18.74 10.63
N VAL A 218 19.04 18.01 11.36
CA VAL A 218 20.33 18.50 11.86
C VAL A 218 21.45 17.87 11.05
N SER A 219 22.48 18.66 10.74
CA SER A 219 23.68 18.15 10.06
C SER A 219 24.93 18.71 10.73
N ALA A 220 25.96 17.88 10.86
CA ALA A 220 27.22 18.23 11.48
C ALA A 220 28.40 17.68 10.65
N PRO A 221 29.49 18.45 10.49
CA PRO A 221 30.71 17.93 9.87
C PRO A 221 31.32 16.85 10.77
N LEU A 222 31.51 15.65 10.23
CA LEU A 222 32.20 14.55 10.92
C LEU A 222 33.71 14.61 10.69
N TYR A 223 34.11 15.01 9.47
CA TYR A 223 35.49 15.20 9.04
C TYR A 223 35.52 16.16 7.84
N THR A 224 36.70 16.59 7.38
CA THR A 224 36.82 17.42 6.18
C THR A 224 36.19 16.71 4.98
N GLY A 225 35.16 17.34 4.38
CA GLY A 225 34.42 16.77 3.26
C GLY A 225 33.48 15.60 3.63
N ILE A 226 33.20 15.33 4.90
CA ILE A 226 32.22 14.33 5.33
C ILE A 226 31.25 14.94 6.34
N THR A 227 29.95 14.86 6.05
CA THR A 227 28.87 15.35 6.91
C THR A 227 27.97 14.21 7.36
N GLY A 228 27.59 14.23 8.63
CA GLY A 228 26.53 13.40 9.17
C GLY A 228 25.25 14.23 9.23
N ALA A 229 24.12 13.63 8.90
CA ALA A 229 22.81 14.26 9.07
C ALA A 229 21.84 13.30 9.78
N ALA A 230 21.02 13.87 10.66
CA ALA A 230 19.97 13.18 11.37
C ALA A 230 18.68 13.99 11.26
N GLY A 231 17.57 13.34 10.94
CA GLY A 231 16.27 13.97 10.78
C GLY A 231 15.19 13.24 11.54
N VAL A 232 14.21 13.99 12.03
CA VAL A 232 12.96 13.46 12.57
C VAL A 232 11.79 14.13 11.87
N LEU A 233 10.76 13.36 11.53
CA LEU A 233 9.55 13.84 10.90
C LEU A 233 8.34 13.21 11.57
N ALA A 234 7.42 14.05 12.04
CA ALA A 234 6.09 13.66 12.43
C ALA A 234 5.09 14.22 11.40
N LYS A 235 4.16 13.37 10.97
CA LYS A 235 3.07 13.79 10.09
C LYS A 235 1.76 13.25 10.66
N PHE A 236 0.78 14.14 10.76
CA PHE A 236 -0.60 13.82 11.04
C PHE A 236 -1.45 14.19 9.82
N GLU A 237 -2.38 13.34 9.46
CA GLU A 237 -3.32 13.58 8.37
C GLU A 237 -4.70 13.05 8.75
N ARG A 238 -5.73 13.88 8.59
CA ARG A 238 -7.12 13.44 8.66
C ARG A 238 -7.73 13.57 7.28
N LEU A 239 -8.32 12.49 6.79
CA LEU A 239 -9.00 12.45 5.51
C LEU A 239 -10.45 12.03 5.75
N SER A 240 -11.39 12.75 5.15
CA SER A 240 -12.80 12.40 5.08
C SER A 240 -13.20 12.31 3.61
N ARG A 241 -13.80 11.21 3.20
CA ARG A 241 -14.24 10.96 1.83
C ARG A 241 -15.69 10.55 1.83
N VAL A 242 -16.45 11.14 0.93
CA VAL A 242 -17.78 10.67 0.55
C VAL A 242 -17.74 10.26 -0.91
N GLU A 243 -18.37 9.13 -1.20
CA GLU A 243 -18.55 8.57 -2.53
C GLU A 243 -20.04 8.31 -2.72
N ILE A 244 -20.56 8.72 -3.87
CA ILE A 244 -21.96 8.55 -4.24
C ILE A 244 -21.98 7.94 -5.64
N ILE A 245 -22.67 6.83 -5.81
CA ILE A 245 -22.75 6.09 -7.07
C ILE A 245 -24.22 5.94 -7.45
N GLY A 246 -24.56 6.31 -8.68
CA GLY A 246 -25.85 5.96 -9.29
C GLY A 246 -25.83 4.50 -9.76
N LEU A 247 -26.79 3.70 -9.32
CA LEU A 247 -26.92 2.29 -9.69
C LEU A 247 -28.12 2.06 -10.61
N GLU A 248 -28.21 0.85 -11.16
CA GLU A 248 -29.43 0.37 -11.84
C GLU A 248 -30.63 0.41 -10.88
N ASP A 249 -31.85 0.38 -11.44
CA ASP A 249 -33.12 0.43 -10.69
C ASP A 249 -33.37 1.71 -9.88
N ASN A 250 -32.83 2.86 -10.32
CA ASN A 250 -32.98 4.14 -9.62
C ASN A 250 -32.51 4.06 -8.16
N ARG A 251 -31.41 3.36 -7.88
CA ARG A 251 -30.80 3.31 -6.55
C ARG A 251 -29.54 4.18 -6.49
N ILE A 252 -29.22 4.65 -5.29
CA ILE A 252 -27.95 5.31 -5.00
C ILE A 252 -27.28 4.58 -3.85
N GLN A 253 -25.98 4.35 -4.04
CA GLN A 253 -25.11 3.93 -2.96
C GLN A 253 -24.30 5.12 -2.47
N ILE A 254 -24.22 5.28 -1.16
CA ILE A 254 -23.39 6.29 -0.51
C ILE A 254 -22.37 5.56 0.36
N SER A 255 -21.09 5.88 0.19
CA SER A 255 -20.04 5.43 1.09
C SER A 255 -19.39 6.66 1.75
N SER A 256 -19.17 6.60 3.06
CA SER A 256 -18.53 7.68 3.83
C SER A 256 -17.42 7.11 4.65
N GLU A 257 -16.19 7.54 4.38
CA GLU A 257 -14.96 7.09 5.01
C GLU A 257 -14.31 8.24 5.76
N LYS A 258 -13.91 7.99 7.00
CA LYS A 258 -13.06 8.89 7.78
C LYS A 258 -11.81 8.14 8.18
N SER A 259 -10.66 8.71 7.89
CA SER A 259 -9.37 8.14 8.26
C SER A 259 -8.48 9.15 8.95
N LYS A 260 -7.68 8.65 9.89
CA LYS A 260 -6.63 9.36 10.60
C LYS A 260 -5.34 8.60 10.39
N ILE A 261 -4.30 9.31 9.98
CA ILE A 261 -2.96 8.78 9.77
C ILE A 261 -2.02 9.57 10.66
N ALA A 262 -1.36 8.87 11.59
CA ALA A 262 -0.27 9.40 12.38
C ALA A 262 1.00 8.67 11.97
N SER A 263 2.04 9.41 11.62
CA SER A 263 3.30 8.86 11.13
C SER A 263 4.47 9.53 11.81
N ALA A 264 5.47 8.73 12.15
CA ALA A 264 6.73 9.18 12.73
C ALA A 264 7.88 8.51 11.98
N GLY A 265 8.89 9.29 11.63
CA GLY A 265 10.06 8.81 10.92
C GLY A 265 11.34 9.40 11.49
N ALA A 266 12.40 8.60 11.42
CA ALA A 266 13.76 9.02 11.73
C ALA A 266 14.67 8.66 10.56
N SER A 267 15.51 9.60 10.15
CA SER A 267 16.49 9.40 9.08
C SER A 267 17.89 9.69 9.59
N LEU A 268 18.84 8.88 9.14
CA LEU A 268 20.26 9.04 9.40
C LEU A 268 21.00 8.92 8.08
N SER A 269 21.93 9.83 7.81
CA SER A 269 22.77 9.74 6.62
C SER A 269 24.20 10.23 6.85
N ILE A 270 25.13 9.62 6.13
CA ILE A 270 26.52 10.07 6.00
C ILE A 270 26.72 10.48 4.54
N GLN A 271 27.21 11.68 4.32
CA GLN A 271 27.37 12.29 3.02
C GLN A 271 28.82 12.75 2.83
N ALA A 272 29.36 12.56 1.64
CA ALA A 272 30.61 13.19 1.22
C ALA A 272 30.28 14.54 0.58
N ASP A 273 30.91 15.60 1.06
CA ASP A 273 30.76 16.97 0.57
C ASP A 273 31.98 17.35 -0.27
N PHE A 274 31.75 17.56 -1.57
CA PHE A 274 32.74 18.03 -2.51
C PHE A 274 32.56 19.53 -2.72
N LEU A 275 33.43 20.32 -2.06
CA LEU A 275 33.54 21.77 -2.20
C LEU A 275 32.24 22.55 -1.92
N LYS A 276 31.33 22.02 -1.08
CA LYS A 276 29.99 22.58 -0.79
C LYS A 276 29.04 22.67 -2.00
N ILE A 277 29.46 22.15 -3.15
CA ILE A 277 28.68 22.18 -4.40
C ILE A 277 27.96 20.85 -4.61
N LEU A 278 28.58 19.74 -4.21
CA LEU A 278 28.07 18.41 -4.50
C LEU A 278 28.11 17.52 -3.26
N ARG A 279 26.95 16.98 -2.88
CA ARG A 279 26.80 16.08 -1.72
C ARG A 279 26.42 14.69 -2.18
N LEU A 280 27.27 13.71 -1.91
CA LEU A 280 27.02 12.31 -2.23
C LEU A 280 26.71 11.52 -0.97
N THR A 281 25.49 10.99 -0.85
CA THR A 281 25.12 10.09 0.25
C THR A 281 25.93 8.79 0.16
N LEU A 282 26.77 8.52 1.16
CA LEU A 282 27.54 7.28 1.24
C LEU A 282 26.71 6.17 1.88
N LEU A 283 26.03 6.50 2.97
CA LEU A 283 25.19 5.60 3.74
C LEU A 283 23.94 6.35 4.18
N SER A 284 22.77 5.73 4.09
CA SER A 284 21.59 6.22 4.80
C SER A 284 20.75 5.09 5.37
N TYR A 285 20.03 5.40 6.43
CA TYR A 285 19.04 4.55 7.05
C TYR A 285 17.83 5.40 7.42
N ASP A 286 16.67 5.00 6.91
CA ASP A 286 15.39 5.64 7.19
C ASP A 286 14.47 4.62 7.87
N PHE A 287 13.89 5.02 8.97
CA PHE A 287 12.85 4.31 9.69
C PHE A 287 11.56 5.12 9.61
N SER A 288 10.43 4.46 9.33
CA SER A 288 9.11 5.07 9.47
C SER A 288 8.12 4.12 10.14
N TYR A 289 7.23 4.69 10.94
CA TYR A 289 6.09 4.04 11.55
C TYR A 289 4.84 4.82 11.23
N ASP A 290 3.83 4.14 10.67
CA ASP A 290 2.54 4.73 10.30
C ASP A 290 1.41 3.97 11.01
N LEU A 291 0.61 4.68 11.79
CA LEU A 291 -0.65 4.21 12.36
C LEU A 291 -1.81 4.87 11.62
N GLN A 292 -2.63 4.06 10.97
CA GLN A 292 -3.83 4.49 10.27
C GLN A 292 -5.06 3.86 10.94
N SER A 293 -6.07 4.67 11.22
CA SER A 293 -7.40 4.22 11.63
C SER A 293 -8.40 4.75 10.62
N SER A 294 -9.26 3.90 10.07
CA SER A 294 -10.36 4.31 9.21
C SER A 294 -11.68 3.68 9.66
N TYR A 295 -12.74 4.44 9.45
CA TYR A 295 -14.11 4.04 9.69
C TYR A 295 -14.92 4.38 8.44
N LYS A 296 -15.57 3.37 7.86
CA LYS A 296 -16.35 3.50 6.65
C LYS A 296 -17.76 2.95 6.85
N ILE A 297 -18.76 3.68 6.37
CA ILE A 297 -20.15 3.23 6.34
C ILE A 297 -20.61 3.11 4.90
N TYR A 298 -21.48 2.14 4.65
CA TYR A 298 -22.10 1.90 3.34
C TYR A 298 -23.61 2.01 3.48
N LEU A 299 -24.21 2.92 2.71
CA LEU A 299 -25.64 3.15 2.67
C LEU A 299 -26.19 2.86 1.28
N ASN A 300 -27.46 2.46 1.22
CA ASN A 300 -28.16 2.26 -0.05
C ASN A 300 -29.62 2.73 0.06
N MET A 301 -30.06 3.50 -0.92
CA MET A 301 -31.37 4.15 -0.92
C MET A 301 -31.92 4.31 -2.34
N SER A 302 -33.23 4.53 -2.44
CA SER A 302 -33.87 4.84 -3.72
C SER A 302 -33.69 6.32 -4.10
N GLN A 303 -33.39 6.59 -5.38
CA GLN A 303 -33.40 7.93 -5.95
C GLN A 303 -34.77 8.60 -5.82
N ILE A 304 -35.86 7.83 -5.93
CA ILE A 304 -37.23 8.35 -5.84
C ILE A 304 -37.46 8.93 -4.45
N GLN A 305 -37.03 8.21 -3.40
CA GLN A 305 -37.11 8.68 -2.01
C GLN A 305 -36.34 10.00 -1.79
N LEU A 306 -35.20 10.17 -2.47
CA LEU A 306 -34.44 11.42 -2.44
C LEU A 306 -35.13 12.56 -3.21
N LYS A 307 -35.74 12.29 -4.37
CA LYS A 307 -36.44 13.28 -5.21
C LYS A 307 -37.73 13.79 -4.56
N GLU A 308 -38.56 12.88 -4.05
CA GLU A 308 -39.90 13.19 -3.56
C GLU A 308 -39.90 13.78 -2.15
N ASN A 309 -38.72 14.04 -1.58
CA ASN A 309 -38.58 14.47 -0.20
C ASN A 309 -39.22 13.50 0.80
N ALA A 310 -39.48 12.25 0.41
CA ALA A 310 -40.17 11.22 1.20
C ALA A 310 -39.33 10.71 2.38
N ILE A 311 -38.06 11.10 2.44
CA ILE A 311 -37.18 10.84 3.58
C ILE A 311 -37.54 11.77 4.74
N GLU A 312 -37.65 11.22 5.94
CA GLU A 312 -37.88 11.98 7.18
C GLU A 312 -36.85 13.11 7.37
N SER A 313 -37.29 14.23 7.94
CA SER A 313 -36.44 15.42 8.15
C SER A 313 -35.13 15.10 8.88
N ASN A 314 -35.19 14.23 9.91
CA ASN A 314 -34.03 13.84 10.70
C ASN A 314 -33.00 13.07 9.87
N VAL A 315 -33.45 12.14 9.02
CA VAL A 315 -32.56 11.40 8.12
C VAL A 315 -31.90 12.33 7.11
N LYS A 316 -32.63 13.32 6.56
CA LYS A 316 -32.03 14.32 5.66
C LYS A 316 -30.94 15.14 6.35
N ILE A 317 -31.13 15.51 7.61
CA ILE A 317 -30.11 16.23 8.40
C ILE A 317 -28.85 15.38 8.53
N GLU A 318 -28.99 14.10 8.88
CA GLU A 318 -27.85 13.19 9.02
C GLU A 318 -27.16 12.89 7.67
N LEU A 319 -27.90 12.74 6.58
CA LEU A 319 -27.33 12.61 5.24
C LEU A 319 -26.60 13.89 4.80
N ALA A 320 -27.14 15.06 5.12
CA ALA A 320 -26.47 16.33 4.84
C ALA A 320 -25.16 16.46 5.63
N LYS A 321 -25.11 15.94 6.87
CA LYS A 321 -23.86 15.84 7.64
C LYS A 321 -22.86 14.94 6.92
N ILE A 322 -23.29 13.77 6.42
CA ILE A 322 -22.45 12.86 5.62
C ILE A 322 -21.87 13.60 4.41
N PHE A 323 -22.69 14.23 3.57
CA PHE A 323 -22.21 14.98 2.38
C PHE A 323 -21.29 16.16 2.72
N LYS A 324 -21.41 16.70 3.93
CA LYS A 324 -20.51 17.72 4.49
C LYS A 324 -19.28 17.13 5.19
N ASN A 325 -19.03 15.83 5.10
CA ASN A 325 -17.94 15.11 5.77
C ASN A 325 -17.98 15.20 7.32
N LYS A 326 -19.16 15.48 7.90
CA LYS A 326 -19.42 15.55 9.35
C LYS A 326 -19.89 14.20 9.91
N GLU A 327 -19.87 14.03 11.23
CA GLU A 327 -20.35 12.80 11.88
C GLU A 327 -21.87 12.77 11.86
N ALA A 328 -22.43 11.60 11.54
CA ALA A 328 -23.86 11.37 11.47
C ALA A 328 -24.27 10.31 12.50
N GLU A 329 -25.47 10.45 13.02
CA GLU A 329 -26.04 9.51 13.96
C GLU A 329 -26.51 8.25 13.23
N LEU A 330 -25.82 7.13 13.49
CA LEU A 330 -26.04 5.87 12.80
C LEU A 330 -27.45 5.30 13.04
N VAL A 331 -28.01 5.53 14.24
CA VAL A 331 -29.36 5.05 14.60
C VAL A 331 -30.40 5.64 13.66
N THR A 332 -30.28 6.93 13.34
CA THR A 332 -31.23 7.64 12.46
C THR A 332 -31.13 7.14 11.00
N ILE A 333 -29.94 6.77 10.53
CA ILE A 333 -29.73 6.27 9.15
C ILE A 333 -29.72 4.74 9.04
N ALA A 334 -29.97 4.02 10.14
CA ALA A 334 -29.94 2.57 10.21
C ALA A 334 -30.80 1.86 9.13
N PRO A 335 -32.00 2.36 8.74
CA PRO A 335 -32.79 1.72 7.68
C PRO A 335 -32.09 1.64 6.31
N PHE A 336 -31.08 2.48 6.09
CA PHE A 336 -30.33 2.54 4.83
C PHE A 336 -28.93 1.94 4.95
N LEU A 337 -28.51 1.55 6.15
CA LEU A 337 -27.16 1.05 6.44
C LEU A 337 -27.03 -0.40 5.97
N ILE A 338 -26.10 -0.66 5.05
CA ILE A 338 -25.74 -2.01 4.61
C ILE A 338 -24.72 -2.61 5.59
N SER A 339 -23.65 -1.86 5.88
CA SER A 339 -22.57 -2.34 6.73
C SER A 339 -21.66 -1.21 7.21
N GLU A 340 -20.93 -1.49 8.28
CA GLU A 340 -19.84 -0.67 8.79
C GLU A 340 -18.51 -1.42 8.66
N GLU A 341 -17.45 -0.70 8.33
CA GLU A 341 -16.09 -1.23 8.26
C GLU A 341 -15.17 -0.37 9.14
N LYS A 342 -14.57 -0.97 10.16
CA LYS A 342 -13.49 -0.36 10.94
C LYS A 342 -12.18 -1.01 10.52
N LYS A 343 -11.17 -0.20 10.25
CA LYS A 343 -9.86 -0.70 9.85
C LYS A 343 -8.76 0.02 10.60
N ILE A 344 -7.89 -0.75 11.24
CA ILE A 344 -6.71 -0.24 11.91
C ILE A 344 -5.51 -0.87 11.21
N SER A 345 -4.59 -0.03 10.75
CA SER A 345 -3.40 -0.45 10.04
C SER A 345 -2.16 0.11 10.71
N GLN A 346 -1.17 -0.73 10.94
CA GLN A 346 0.16 -0.36 11.41
C GLN A 346 1.18 -0.73 10.34
N THR A 347 2.02 0.21 9.93
CA THR A 347 3.07 -0.03 8.94
C THR A 347 4.41 0.37 9.53
N ILE A 348 5.39 -0.52 9.43
CA ILE A 348 6.77 -0.30 9.82
C ILE A 348 7.63 -0.43 8.57
N ASN A 349 8.39 0.60 8.24
CA ASN A 349 9.30 0.61 7.11
C ASN A 349 10.74 0.86 7.57
N HIS A 350 11.66 0.08 7.01
CA HIS A 350 13.09 0.26 7.13
C HIS A 350 13.67 0.38 5.73
N LYS A 351 14.34 1.47 5.42
CA LYS A 351 15.05 1.69 4.16
C LYS A 351 16.52 1.92 4.48
N TYR A 352 17.40 1.30 3.72
CA TYR A 352 18.84 1.47 3.88
C TYR A 352 19.48 1.61 2.51
N ASN A 353 20.42 2.53 2.39
CA ASN A 353 21.18 2.76 1.17
C ASN A 353 22.68 2.76 1.49
N PHE A 354 23.46 2.07 0.67
CA PHE A 354 24.91 2.13 0.67
C PHE A 354 25.39 2.39 -0.75
N LEU A 355 25.97 3.57 -0.98
CA LEU A 355 26.22 4.08 -2.32
C LEU A 355 24.95 3.88 -3.18
N LEU A 356 25.06 3.33 -4.37
CA LEU A 356 23.93 3.11 -5.28
C LEU A 356 23.06 1.90 -4.92
N LEU A 357 23.46 1.07 -3.95
CA LEU A 357 22.72 -0.13 -3.59
C LEU A 357 21.81 0.16 -2.40
N GLY A 358 20.54 -0.19 -2.54
CA GLY A 358 19.57 0.01 -1.48
C GLY A 358 18.73 -1.23 -1.22
N GLY A 359 18.11 -1.22 -0.05
CA GLY A 359 17.10 -2.20 0.29
C GLY A 359 16.05 -1.59 1.21
N GLN A 360 14.89 -2.21 1.19
CA GLN A 360 13.76 -1.83 2.03
C GLN A 360 13.14 -3.10 2.60
N LYS A 361 12.73 -3.03 3.87
CA LYS A 361 11.88 -4.01 4.52
C LYS A 361 10.64 -3.28 5.02
N SER A 362 9.46 -3.80 4.71
CA SER A 362 8.19 -3.27 5.20
C SER A 362 7.39 -4.38 5.86
N SER A 363 6.78 -4.08 6.99
CA SER A 363 5.80 -4.93 7.65
C SER A 363 4.53 -4.12 7.87
N LYS A 364 3.39 -4.64 7.46
CA LYS A 364 2.09 -3.99 7.65
C LYS A 364 1.10 -4.96 8.25
N THR A 365 0.49 -4.59 9.37
CA THR A 365 -0.61 -5.34 10.01
C THR A 365 -1.89 -4.53 9.84
N GLN A 366 -2.97 -5.20 9.45
CA GLN A 366 -4.31 -4.63 9.32
C GLN A 366 -5.30 -5.47 10.10
N GLN A 367 -6.05 -4.83 11.00
CA GLN A 367 -7.29 -5.35 11.57
C GLN A 367 -8.45 -4.75 10.80
N ILE A 368 -9.37 -5.58 10.34
CA ILE A 368 -10.56 -5.18 9.59
C ILE A 368 -11.77 -5.78 10.32
N GLU A 369 -12.64 -4.94 10.84
CA GLU A 369 -13.90 -5.34 11.45
C GLU A 369 -15.03 -4.92 10.53
N ILE A 370 -15.87 -5.87 10.15
CA ILE A 370 -17.04 -5.64 9.32
C ILE A 370 -18.27 -5.96 10.18
N ALA A 371 -19.12 -4.96 10.38
CA ALA A 371 -20.38 -5.11 11.10
C ALA A 371 -21.56 -5.07 10.12
N LYS A 372 -22.42 -6.08 10.19
CA LYS A 372 -23.65 -6.20 9.40
C LYS A 372 -24.73 -6.84 10.26
N ASP A 373 -25.93 -6.27 10.30
CA ASP A 373 -27.07 -6.81 11.05
C ASP A 373 -26.75 -7.17 12.52
N GLY A 374 -25.92 -6.34 13.17
CA GLY A 374 -25.46 -6.55 14.55
C GLY A 374 -24.39 -7.64 14.74
N LYS A 375 -23.97 -8.35 13.69
CA LYS A 375 -22.88 -9.33 13.72
C LYS A 375 -21.57 -8.67 13.29
N VAL A 376 -20.53 -8.83 14.11
CA VAL A 376 -19.19 -8.32 13.81
C VAL A 376 -18.29 -9.48 13.39
N LYS A 377 -17.65 -9.33 12.24
CA LYS A 377 -16.63 -10.24 11.72
C LYS A 377 -15.29 -9.54 11.67
N THR A 378 -14.27 -10.15 12.26
CA THR A 378 -12.93 -9.55 12.36
C THR A 378 -11.92 -10.37 11.56
N PHE A 379 -11.13 -9.65 10.78
CA PHE A 379 -10.06 -10.21 9.96
C PHE A 379 -8.74 -9.53 10.28
N PHE A 380 -7.67 -10.29 10.16
CA PHE A 380 -6.31 -9.80 10.24
C PHE A 380 -5.59 -10.05 8.93
N ARG A 381 -4.88 -9.04 8.43
CA ARG A 381 -4.06 -9.12 7.23
C ARG A 381 -2.67 -8.59 7.50
N HIS A 382 -1.68 -9.41 7.23
CA HIS A 382 -0.28 -9.08 7.46
C HIS A 382 0.48 -9.13 6.15
N TYR A 383 1.25 -8.09 5.89
CA TYR A 383 2.11 -7.96 4.73
C TYR A 383 3.55 -7.91 5.18
N TYR A 384 4.41 -8.71 4.54
CA TYR A 384 5.84 -8.66 4.75
C TYR A 384 6.51 -8.49 3.39
N GLU A 385 7.21 -7.39 3.21
CA GLU A 385 7.83 -7.01 1.96
C GLU A 385 9.33 -6.81 2.14
N LYS A 386 10.09 -7.29 1.16
CA LYS A 386 11.52 -7.06 1.03
C LYS A 386 11.79 -6.61 -0.39
N MET A 387 12.35 -5.42 -0.51
CA MET A 387 12.79 -4.86 -1.78
C MET A 387 14.31 -4.68 -1.77
N LYS A 388 14.96 -5.03 -2.87
CA LYS A 388 16.36 -4.69 -3.15
C LYS A 388 16.38 -3.84 -4.40
N TYR A 389 17.14 -2.75 -4.41
CA TYR A 389 17.21 -1.88 -5.58
C TYR A 389 18.61 -1.32 -5.82
N THR A 390 18.81 -0.81 -7.02
CA THR A 390 19.99 -0.04 -7.41
C THR A 390 19.51 1.31 -7.91
N GLU A 391 20.06 2.39 -7.38
CA GLU A 391 19.80 3.77 -7.79
C GLU A 391 20.72 4.16 -8.95
N ASP A 392 20.27 5.07 -9.81
CA ASP A 392 21.11 5.62 -10.86
C ASP A 392 22.09 6.65 -10.31
N ALA A 393 23.37 6.53 -10.68
CA ALA A 393 24.46 7.38 -10.15
C ALA A 393 24.27 8.86 -10.48
N VAL A 394 23.80 9.15 -11.69
CA VAL A 394 23.55 10.52 -12.16
C VAL A 394 22.37 11.08 -11.39
N SER A 395 21.25 10.38 -11.34
CA SER A 395 20.05 10.81 -10.59
C SER A 395 20.38 11.15 -9.13
N ARG A 396 21.28 10.40 -8.50
CA ARG A 396 21.67 10.56 -7.10
C ARG A 396 22.62 11.73 -6.84
N LEU A 397 23.46 12.04 -7.83
CA LEU A 397 24.32 13.23 -7.79
C LEU A 397 23.46 14.48 -8.02
N PHE A 398 22.56 14.44 -9.01
CA PHE A 398 21.71 15.58 -9.38
C PHE A 398 20.55 15.81 -8.42
N SER A 399 20.04 14.80 -7.71
CA SER A 399 19.03 14.99 -6.66
C SER A 399 19.53 15.94 -5.56
N SER A 400 20.83 15.90 -5.23
CA SER A 400 21.44 16.83 -4.28
C SER A 400 21.55 18.27 -4.80
N LEU A 401 21.86 18.43 -6.09
CA LEU A 401 22.00 19.75 -6.74
C LEU A 401 20.64 20.43 -6.92
N ILE A 402 19.62 19.67 -7.32
CA ILE A 402 18.27 20.20 -7.51
C ILE A 402 17.62 20.50 -6.15
N PHE A 403 17.85 19.69 -5.11
CA PHE A 403 17.42 20.03 -3.75
C PHE A 403 17.97 21.39 -3.31
N GLY A 404 19.27 21.64 -3.54
CA GLY A 404 19.92 22.92 -3.22
C GLY A 404 19.36 24.13 -3.99
N LEU A 405 18.71 23.92 -5.13
CA LEU A 405 18.14 24.99 -5.97
C LEU A 405 16.62 25.16 -5.79
N THR A 406 15.91 24.12 -5.38
CA THR A 406 14.43 24.07 -5.43
C THR A 406 13.76 23.71 -4.11
N ASN A 407 14.52 23.34 -3.06
CA ASN A 407 13.98 22.82 -1.80
C ASN A 407 12.96 21.67 -2.00
N SER A 408 13.03 20.95 -3.12
CA SER A 408 12.10 19.86 -3.44
C SER A 408 12.79 18.50 -3.29
N ASP A 409 12.13 17.59 -2.57
CA ASP A 409 12.58 16.22 -2.34
C ASP A 409 12.45 15.37 -3.61
N ILE A 410 13.37 15.52 -4.56
CA ILE A 410 13.45 14.64 -5.71
C ILE A 410 14.18 13.36 -5.29
N SER A 411 13.41 12.30 -5.03
CA SER A 411 13.96 10.96 -4.76
C SER A 411 14.74 10.45 -5.98
N ALA A 412 15.94 9.92 -5.76
CA ALA A 412 16.76 9.31 -6.80
C ALA A 412 15.97 8.21 -7.54
N THR A 413 16.09 8.17 -8.87
CA THR A 413 15.36 7.19 -9.69
C THR A 413 15.99 5.80 -9.52
N LYS A 414 15.16 4.80 -9.26
CA LYS A 414 15.60 3.40 -9.15
C LYS A 414 15.91 2.87 -10.55
N LEU A 415 17.17 2.51 -10.80
CA LEU A 415 17.63 1.88 -12.04
C LEU A 415 17.08 0.45 -12.18
N ALA A 416 17.04 -0.29 -11.08
CA ALA A 416 16.41 -1.61 -10.99
C ALA A 416 15.90 -1.88 -9.57
N SER A 417 14.81 -2.62 -9.44
CA SER A 417 14.29 -3.11 -8.16
C SER A 417 13.75 -4.53 -8.28
N ASP A 418 13.92 -5.32 -7.23
CA ASP A 418 13.34 -6.64 -7.05
C ASP A 418 12.62 -6.66 -5.70
N THR A 419 11.31 -6.85 -5.73
CA THR A 419 10.40 -6.83 -4.59
C THR A 419 9.79 -8.20 -4.42
N LYS A 420 9.92 -8.73 -3.20
CA LYS A 420 9.28 -9.96 -2.76
C LYS A 420 8.33 -9.64 -1.62
N LYS A 421 7.09 -10.09 -1.71
CA LYS A 421 6.07 -9.81 -0.70
C LYS A 421 5.26 -11.05 -0.41
N VAL A 422 4.98 -11.29 0.88
CA VAL A 422 4.00 -12.27 1.34
C VAL A 422 2.89 -11.56 2.07
N THR A 423 1.65 -11.97 1.82
CA THR A 423 0.46 -11.54 2.54
C THR A 423 -0.15 -12.76 3.21
N ILE A 424 -0.49 -12.67 4.49
CA ILE A 424 -1.22 -13.68 5.23
C ILE A 424 -2.48 -13.02 5.75
N GLU A 425 -3.64 -13.58 5.42
CA GLU A 425 -4.94 -13.04 5.78
C GLU A 425 -5.80 -14.13 6.40
N TYR A 426 -6.35 -13.85 7.58
CA TYR A 426 -7.16 -14.81 8.31
C TYR A 426 -8.31 -14.15 9.09
N ASP A 427 -9.32 -14.96 9.36
CA ASP A 427 -10.47 -14.66 10.20
C ASP A 427 -10.17 -15.00 11.67
N SER A 428 -10.23 -14.00 12.55
CA SER A 428 -10.07 -14.18 13.99
C SER A 428 -10.50 -12.95 14.75
N THR A 429 -10.92 -13.13 16.01
CA THR A 429 -11.21 -12.03 16.94
C THR A 429 -9.96 -11.40 17.55
N LYS A 430 -8.79 -12.03 17.42
CA LYS A 430 -7.51 -11.55 17.96
C LYS A 430 -6.38 -11.70 16.95
N ASN A 431 -5.35 -10.85 17.08
CA ASN A 431 -4.14 -10.98 16.27
C ASN A 431 -3.31 -12.20 16.72
N LEU A 432 -3.49 -13.31 16.03
CA LEU A 432 -2.84 -14.59 16.33
C LEU A 432 -1.34 -14.59 16.05
N LEU A 433 -0.85 -13.73 15.16
CA LEU A 433 0.59 -13.58 14.90
C LEU A 433 1.31 -12.88 16.04
N ASP A 434 0.69 -11.87 16.65
CA ASP A 434 1.28 -11.17 17.81
C ASP A 434 1.22 -12.06 19.06
N SER A 435 0.12 -12.79 19.27
CA SER A 435 -0.03 -13.71 20.41
C SER A 435 0.69 -15.05 20.23
N LYS A 436 1.23 -15.33 19.04
CA LYS A 436 1.84 -16.63 18.66
C LYS A 436 0.91 -17.80 18.95
N SER A 437 -0.32 -17.67 18.45
CA SER A 437 -1.41 -18.63 18.61
C SER A 437 -1.73 -19.32 17.28
N ASP A 438 -2.36 -20.49 17.38
CA ASP A 438 -2.73 -21.29 16.21
C ASP A 438 -4.10 -20.86 15.69
N LEU A 439 -4.29 -20.96 14.38
CA LEU A 439 -5.57 -20.75 13.71
C LEU A 439 -6.22 -22.09 13.40
N ASP A 440 -7.44 -22.31 13.88
CA ASP A 440 -8.25 -23.44 13.44
C ASP A 440 -8.89 -23.12 12.07
N ILE A 441 -8.39 -23.80 11.03
CA ILE A 441 -8.89 -23.65 9.66
C ILE A 441 -10.08 -24.58 9.36
N GLY A 442 -10.61 -25.30 10.35
CA GLY A 442 -11.78 -26.17 10.23
C GLY A 442 -11.54 -27.44 9.40
N LEU A 443 -12.57 -28.28 9.32
CA LEU A 443 -12.55 -29.54 8.57
C LEU A 443 -12.65 -29.33 7.04
N LYS A 444 -12.28 -30.37 6.27
CA LYS A 444 -12.16 -30.32 4.80
C LYS A 444 -13.42 -29.87 4.05
N ASN A 445 -14.59 -30.02 4.66
CA ASN A 445 -15.89 -29.72 4.06
C ASN A 445 -16.48 -28.36 4.48
N SER A 446 -15.74 -27.53 5.23
CA SER A 446 -16.19 -26.18 5.53
C SER A 446 -16.01 -25.28 4.31
N GLU A 447 -17.07 -24.60 3.88
CA GLU A 447 -17.02 -23.58 2.83
C GLU A 447 -16.38 -22.26 3.30
N GLU A 448 -16.11 -22.11 4.60
CA GLU A 448 -15.54 -20.88 5.17
C GLU A 448 -14.06 -20.72 4.80
N GLN A 449 -13.75 -19.70 4.00
CA GLN A 449 -12.36 -19.33 3.71
C GLN A 449 -11.73 -18.55 4.89
N LYS A 450 -11.26 -19.28 5.91
CA LYS A 450 -10.66 -18.70 7.13
C LYS A 450 -9.21 -18.24 7.00
N LEU A 451 -8.49 -18.74 6.01
CA LEU A 451 -7.08 -18.43 5.77
C LEU A 451 -6.82 -18.29 4.28
N SER A 452 -6.03 -17.29 3.91
CA SER A 452 -5.49 -17.12 2.57
C SER A 452 -4.09 -16.55 2.64
N MET A 453 -3.28 -16.92 1.67
CA MET A 453 -1.94 -16.37 1.51
C MET A 453 -1.74 -15.89 0.08
N SER A 454 -0.95 -14.83 -0.08
CA SER A 454 -0.48 -14.44 -1.40
C SER A 454 1.01 -14.14 -1.39
N PHE A 455 1.66 -14.44 -2.51
CA PHE A 455 3.05 -14.13 -2.76
C PHE A 455 3.14 -13.23 -3.99
N ILE A 456 3.98 -12.21 -3.93
CA ILE A 456 4.22 -11.29 -5.04
C ILE A 456 5.72 -11.24 -5.31
N SER A 457 6.05 -11.32 -6.59
CA SER A 457 7.39 -11.08 -7.13
C SER A 457 7.29 -9.99 -8.18
N ASP A 458 7.88 -8.82 -7.91
CA ASP A 458 7.87 -7.66 -8.80
C ASP A 458 9.31 -7.25 -9.12
N PHE A 459 9.68 -7.30 -10.40
CA PHE A 459 10.97 -6.85 -10.90
C PHE A 459 10.78 -5.68 -11.87
N LYS A 460 11.50 -4.59 -11.62
CA LYS A 460 11.50 -3.38 -12.48
C LYS A 460 12.92 -3.02 -12.87
N THR A 461 13.12 -2.57 -14.10
CA THR A 461 14.37 -1.92 -14.51
C THR A 461 14.13 -0.84 -15.57
N GLN A 462 14.84 0.26 -15.42
CA GLN A 462 14.83 1.40 -16.36
C GLN A 462 15.90 1.25 -17.45
N LYS A 463 16.78 0.23 -17.38
CA LYS A 463 17.92 0.10 -18.30
C LYS A 463 18.21 -1.35 -18.67
N THR A 464 18.17 -1.64 -19.97
CA THR A 464 18.48 -2.97 -20.53
C THR A 464 19.67 -2.95 -21.49
N SER A 465 20.25 -1.78 -21.76
CA SER A 465 21.40 -1.58 -22.63
C SER A 465 22.70 -1.22 -21.88
N GLY A 466 23.85 -1.45 -22.51
CA GLY A 466 25.17 -1.25 -21.90
C GLY A 466 25.56 -2.34 -20.89
N ARG A 467 26.74 -2.21 -20.25
CA ARG A 467 27.30 -3.27 -19.39
C ARG A 467 26.40 -3.64 -18.20
N SER A 468 25.87 -2.65 -17.48
CA SER A 468 24.94 -2.89 -16.37
C SER A 468 23.54 -3.28 -16.84
N GLY A 469 23.06 -2.69 -17.95
CA GLY A 469 21.74 -2.99 -18.51
C GLY A 469 21.61 -4.42 -19.03
N LYS A 470 22.66 -4.98 -19.65
CA LYS A 470 22.69 -6.40 -20.06
C LYS A 470 22.40 -7.33 -18.88
N LYS A 471 22.99 -7.07 -17.70
CA LYS A 471 22.72 -7.86 -16.48
C LYS A 471 21.26 -7.81 -16.06
N TYR A 472 20.61 -6.65 -16.16
CA TYR A 472 19.19 -6.51 -15.81
C TYR A 472 18.26 -7.09 -16.87
N LYS A 473 18.64 -7.02 -18.17
CA LYS A 473 17.96 -7.72 -19.27
C LYS A 473 17.94 -9.23 -19.04
N GLU A 474 19.10 -9.83 -18.79
CA GLU A 474 19.19 -11.27 -18.49
C GLU A 474 18.39 -11.66 -17.25
N ARG A 475 18.36 -10.80 -16.22
CA ARG A 475 17.53 -11.04 -15.03
C ARG A 475 16.04 -10.98 -15.35
N ALA A 476 15.58 -10.01 -16.15
CA ALA A 476 14.20 -9.93 -16.59
C ALA A 476 13.79 -11.17 -17.39
N LYS A 477 14.65 -11.60 -18.32
CA LYS A 477 14.46 -12.82 -19.11
C LYS A 477 14.37 -14.06 -18.22
N PHE A 478 15.32 -14.24 -17.31
CA PHE A 478 15.32 -15.33 -16.33
C PHE A 478 14.02 -15.38 -15.52
N ILE A 479 13.51 -14.22 -15.10
CA ILE A 479 12.24 -14.12 -14.38
C ILE A 479 11.09 -14.46 -15.31
N LEU A 480 11.01 -13.92 -16.53
CA LEU A 480 9.92 -14.21 -17.46
C LEU A 480 9.86 -15.70 -17.82
N GLU A 481 10.98 -16.35 -18.07
CA GLU A 481 11.03 -17.79 -18.37
C GLU A 481 10.49 -18.68 -17.24
N ARG A 482 10.64 -18.26 -15.98
CA ARG A 482 10.35 -19.09 -14.80
C ARG A 482 9.13 -18.66 -13.98
N PHE A 483 8.88 -17.36 -13.92
CA PHE A 483 7.80 -16.75 -13.17
C PHE A 483 6.58 -16.46 -14.00
N SER A 484 6.61 -16.59 -15.32
CA SER A 484 5.55 -16.05 -16.17
C SER A 484 4.94 -17.09 -17.09
N GLY A 485 3.63 -16.96 -17.36
CA GLY A 485 2.95 -17.60 -18.48
C GLY A 485 3.00 -16.71 -19.72
N VAL A 486 4.01 -15.83 -19.82
CA VAL A 486 4.12 -14.86 -20.92
C VAL A 486 4.31 -15.59 -22.23
N ASN A 487 3.66 -15.05 -23.27
CA ASN A 487 3.80 -15.53 -24.62
C ASN A 487 5.30 -15.63 -25.01
N PRO A 488 5.80 -16.78 -25.50
CA PRO A 488 7.19 -16.95 -25.91
C PRO A 488 7.71 -15.87 -26.87
N ILE A 489 6.82 -15.23 -27.64
CA ILE A 489 7.14 -14.10 -28.52
C ILE A 489 7.76 -12.93 -27.74
N ALA A 490 7.33 -12.65 -26.51
CA ALA A 490 7.92 -11.56 -25.74
C ALA A 490 9.40 -11.85 -25.39
N LEU A 491 9.76 -13.12 -25.15
CA LEU A 491 11.15 -13.52 -24.89
C LEU A 491 12.00 -13.33 -26.15
N THR A 492 11.49 -13.73 -27.32
CA THR A 492 12.21 -13.55 -28.59
C THR A 492 12.37 -12.07 -28.93
N MET A 493 11.35 -11.23 -28.67
CA MET A 493 11.43 -9.78 -28.88
C MET A 493 12.39 -9.09 -27.89
N ILE A 494 12.54 -9.60 -26.67
CA ILE A 494 13.59 -9.14 -25.75
C ILE A 494 14.95 -9.49 -26.34
N ASP A 495 15.14 -10.73 -26.82
CA ASP A 495 16.41 -11.20 -27.38
C ASP A 495 16.83 -10.42 -28.62
N SER A 496 15.92 -10.22 -29.57
CA SER A 496 16.15 -9.43 -30.79
C SER A 496 16.38 -7.94 -30.51
N GLY A 497 15.97 -7.46 -29.33
CA GLY A 497 16.07 -6.05 -28.95
C GLY A 497 14.90 -5.19 -29.46
N ASP A 498 13.83 -5.84 -29.92
CA ASP A 498 12.56 -5.20 -30.30
C ASP A 498 11.79 -4.73 -29.06
N LEU A 499 12.03 -5.32 -27.88
CA LEU A 499 11.59 -4.78 -26.60
C LEU A 499 12.75 -4.17 -25.81
N LYS A 500 12.53 -2.96 -25.30
CA LYS A 500 13.47 -2.15 -24.53
C LYS A 500 12.86 -1.74 -23.18
N ALA A 501 13.75 -1.33 -22.27
CA ALA A 501 13.36 -0.78 -20.98
C ALA A 501 12.41 0.43 -21.15
N PRO A 502 11.53 0.73 -20.18
CA PRO A 502 11.44 0.11 -18.86
C PRO A 502 10.83 -1.29 -18.92
N PHE A 503 11.46 -2.27 -18.26
CA PHE A 503 10.86 -3.58 -18.05
C PHE A 503 10.22 -3.63 -16.67
N HIS A 504 8.99 -4.13 -16.60
CA HIS A 504 8.27 -4.41 -15.37
C HIS A 504 7.63 -5.79 -15.47
N VAL A 505 8.08 -6.72 -14.64
CA VAL A 505 7.56 -8.08 -14.54
C VAL A 505 6.94 -8.26 -13.16
N GLU A 506 5.64 -8.46 -13.10
CA GLU A 506 4.91 -8.73 -11.86
C GLU A 506 4.27 -10.11 -11.93
N GLY A 507 4.51 -10.95 -10.93
CA GLY A 507 3.82 -12.22 -10.72
C GLY A 507 3.20 -12.30 -9.33
N LYS A 508 1.93 -12.68 -9.26
CA LYS A 508 1.12 -12.81 -8.05
C LYS A 508 0.61 -14.25 -7.94
N TYR A 509 0.78 -14.84 -6.77
CA TYR A 509 0.42 -16.22 -6.46
C TYR A 509 -0.55 -16.21 -5.29
N GLN A 510 -1.75 -16.69 -5.48
CA GLN A 510 -2.78 -16.78 -4.44
C GLN A 510 -2.96 -18.23 -4.03
N VAL A 511 -2.76 -18.49 -2.74
CA VAL A 511 -2.89 -19.80 -2.11
C VAL A 511 -4.08 -19.76 -1.17
N ASN A 512 -5.05 -20.62 -1.45
CA ASN A 512 -6.22 -20.81 -0.59
C ASN A 512 -5.93 -21.81 0.54
N ILE A 513 -6.94 -22.03 1.38
CA ILE A 513 -6.91 -23.00 2.48
C ILE A 513 -6.53 -24.43 2.04
N GLU A 514 -7.02 -24.89 0.88
CA GLU A 514 -6.69 -26.22 0.35
C GLU A 514 -5.20 -26.34 -0.01
N GLY A 515 -4.56 -25.25 -0.41
CA GLY A 515 -3.13 -25.23 -0.67
C GLY A 515 -2.30 -25.42 0.60
N ILE A 516 -2.75 -24.84 1.72
CA ILE A 516 -2.13 -25.04 3.03
C ILE A 516 -2.36 -26.48 3.53
N ARG A 517 -3.56 -27.03 3.34
CA ARG A 517 -3.85 -28.43 3.66
C ARG A 517 -2.99 -29.39 2.84
N TYR A 518 -2.82 -29.12 1.54
CA TYR A 518 -1.94 -29.91 0.68
C TYR A 518 -0.50 -29.86 1.20
N PHE A 519 0.04 -28.66 1.47
CA PHE A 519 1.37 -28.46 2.05
C PHE A 519 1.57 -29.27 3.35
N ASN A 520 0.59 -29.22 4.25
CA ASN A 520 0.63 -29.95 5.54
C ASN A 520 0.56 -31.46 5.38
N SER A 521 -0.02 -31.96 4.29
CA SER A 521 -0.15 -33.40 4.03
C SER A 521 1.10 -34.02 3.42
N GLN A 522 2.04 -33.21 2.92
CA GLN A 522 3.27 -33.69 2.29
C GLN A 522 4.22 -34.33 3.31
N SER A 523 5.05 -35.26 2.84
CA SER A 523 6.12 -35.82 3.67
C SER A 523 7.26 -34.81 3.83
N VAL A 524 7.94 -34.85 4.98
CA VAL A 524 9.11 -34.00 5.25
C VAL A 524 10.17 -34.14 4.15
N ALA A 525 10.40 -35.37 3.65
CA ALA A 525 11.33 -35.63 2.56
C ALA A 525 10.92 -34.92 1.27
N SER A 526 9.63 -34.99 0.88
CA SER A 526 9.11 -34.29 -0.30
C SER A 526 9.29 -32.77 -0.20
N ILE A 527 9.02 -32.20 0.98
CA ILE A 527 9.23 -30.76 1.22
C ILE A 527 10.70 -30.38 1.11
N PHE A 528 11.61 -31.20 1.66
CA PHE A 528 13.05 -30.94 1.56
C PHE A 528 13.56 -31.04 0.13
N ASP A 529 13.06 -32.00 -0.66
CA ASP A 529 13.37 -32.10 -2.09
C ASP A 529 12.89 -30.84 -2.86
N HIS A 530 11.72 -30.30 -2.49
CA HIS A 530 11.24 -29.02 -3.04
C HIS A 530 12.12 -27.84 -2.62
N PHE A 531 12.66 -27.82 -1.39
CA PHE A 531 13.62 -26.81 -0.94
C PHE A 531 14.96 -26.91 -1.66
N ASP A 532 15.40 -28.12 -2.01
CA ASP A 532 16.58 -28.31 -2.86
C ASP A 532 16.37 -27.68 -4.23
N GLY A 533 15.20 -27.88 -4.86
CA GLY A 533 14.84 -27.18 -6.10
C GLY A 533 14.92 -25.66 -5.96
N LEU A 534 14.28 -25.11 -4.93
CA LEU A 534 14.26 -23.68 -4.61
C LEU A 534 15.66 -23.07 -4.48
N CYS A 535 16.56 -23.73 -3.75
CA CYS A 535 17.90 -23.22 -3.48
C CYS A 535 18.89 -23.46 -4.63
N ASN A 536 18.66 -24.45 -5.49
CA ASN A 536 19.53 -24.79 -6.62
C ASN A 536 19.33 -23.89 -7.85
N GLU A 537 18.15 -23.29 -8.02
CA GLU A 537 17.80 -22.48 -9.19
C GLU A 537 18.41 -21.06 -9.22
N TYR A 538 19.16 -20.65 -8.18
CA TYR A 538 19.75 -19.30 -8.14
C TYR A 538 20.84 -19.12 -9.21
N PRO A 539 20.80 -18.06 -10.04
CA PRO A 539 21.85 -17.81 -11.02
C PRO A 539 23.19 -17.55 -10.30
N LYS A 540 24.12 -18.49 -10.43
CA LYS A 540 25.49 -18.39 -9.89
C LYS A 540 26.22 -17.26 -10.60
N SER A 541 26.16 -16.04 -10.07
CA SER A 541 26.98 -14.95 -10.61
C SER A 541 28.46 -15.24 -10.33
N GLY A 542 29.30 -15.21 -11.35
CA GLY A 542 30.73 -15.56 -11.29
C GLY A 542 31.61 -14.76 -10.33
N LEU A 543 31.06 -13.77 -9.60
CA LEU A 543 31.77 -12.96 -8.61
C LEU A 543 31.43 -13.34 -7.15
N ILE A 544 30.55 -14.31 -6.90
CA ILE A 544 30.18 -14.75 -5.55
C ILE A 544 30.29 -16.28 -5.46
N ASN A 545 31.52 -16.77 -5.48
CA ASN A 545 31.87 -18.16 -5.18
C ASN A 545 31.98 -18.37 -3.66
N PHE A 546 30.96 -17.98 -2.89
CA PHE A 546 30.85 -18.35 -1.48
C PHE A 546 30.03 -19.63 -1.39
N ARG A 547 30.72 -20.78 -1.44
CA ARG A 547 30.14 -22.12 -1.20
C ARG A 547 29.38 -22.24 0.14
N ASN A 548 29.55 -21.29 1.07
CA ASN A 548 28.83 -21.25 2.36
C ASN A 548 27.45 -20.54 2.32
N LEU A 549 27.00 -19.99 1.18
CA LEU A 549 25.66 -19.37 1.07
C LEU A 549 24.56 -20.37 0.67
N PHE A 550 24.91 -21.49 0.01
CA PHE A 550 23.94 -22.50 -0.44
C PHE A 550 23.44 -23.38 0.71
N ASP A 551 24.34 -23.78 1.61
CA ASP A 551 23.95 -24.45 2.87
C ASP A 551 23.03 -23.57 3.72
N HIS A 552 23.18 -22.24 3.66
CA HIS A 552 22.38 -21.34 4.46
C HIS A 552 20.93 -21.22 3.95
N CYS A 553 20.71 -21.22 2.62
CA CYS A 553 19.36 -21.23 2.04
C CYS A 553 18.60 -22.48 2.47
N ARG A 554 19.19 -23.65 2.23
CA ARG A 554 18.58 -24.94 2.53
C ARG A 554 18.33 -25.11 4.02
N ARG A 555 19.37 -24.96 4.85
CA ARG A 555 19.24 -25.10 6.31
C ARG A 555 18.20 -24.14 6.87
N SER A 556 18.19 -22.88 6.42
CA SER A 556 17.21 -21.91 6.92
C SER A 556 15.77 -22.30 6.57
N LEU A 557 15.51 -22.85 5.39
CA LEU A 557 14.18 -23.33 5.00
C LEU A 557 13.79 -24.61 5.74
N GLU A 558 14.72 -25.57 5.86
CA GLU A 558 14.53 -26.81 6.60
C GLU A 558 14.26 -26.54 8.09
N ASP A 559 15.03 -25.65 8.72
CA ASP A 559 14.87 -25.24 10.12
C ASP A 559 13.49 -24.58 10.33
N ASP A 560 13.11 -23.60 9.49
CA ASP A 560 11.80 -22.95 9.56
C ASP A 560 10.64 -23.94 9.36
N TYR A 561 10.81 -24.93 8.46
CA TYR A 561 9.80 -25.97 8.23
C TYR A 561 9.73 -26.97 9.38
N ILE A 562 10.85 -27.38 9.96
CA ILE A 562 10.88 -28.27 11.11
C ILE A 562 10.17 -27.59 12.30
N ASP A 563 10.43 -26.30 12.53
CA ASP A 563 9.76 -25.53 13.57
C ASP A 563 8.24 -25.42 13.30
N TYR A 564 7.85 -25.13 12.06
CA TYR A 564 6.45 -25.12 11.64
C TYR A 564 5.78 -26.49 11.84
N PHE A 565 6.39 -27.55 11.33
CA PHE A 565 5.85 -28.90 11.34
C PHE A 565 5.77 -29.45 12.76
N LYS A 566 6.74 -29.14 13.61
CA LYS A 566 6.71 -29.50 15.03
C LYS A 566 5.52 -28.86 15.73
N ASP A 567 5.31 -27.55 15.56
CA ASP A 567 4.20 -26.84 16.19
C ASP A 567 2.84 -27.25 15.60
N LEU A 568 2.80 -27.66 14.33
CA LEU A 568 1.60 -28.21 13.69
C LEU A 568 1.22 -29.61 14.20
N THR A 569 2.22 -30.45 14.46
CA THR A 569 2.03 -31.88 14.73
C THR A 569 2.15 -32.26 16.19
N HIS A 570 2.54 -31.34 17.08
CA HIS A 570 2.69 -31.61 18.51
C HIS A 570 1.99 -30.56 19.36
N ASN A 571 1.34 -30.99 20.43
CA ASN A 571 0.88 -30.10 21.49
C ASN A 571 2.05 -29.42 22.20
N LYS A 572 1.78 -28.25 22.80
CA LYS A 572 2.73 -27.60 23.71
C LYS A 572 2.99 -28.51 24.91
N ILE A 573 4.28 -28.78 25.15
CA ILE A 573 4.73 -29.65 26.24
C ILE A 573 4.38 -29.01 27.58
N SER A 574 3.61 -29.71 28.42
CA SER A 574 3.32 -29.27 29.79
C SER A 574 4.42 -29.71 30.77
N ALA A 575 4.46 -29.09 31.96
CA ALA A 575 5.35 -29.52 33.04
C ALA A 575 5.07 -30.98 33.46
N GLU A 576 3.80 -31.40 33.42
CA GLU A 576 3.40 -32.77 33.73
C GLU A 576 3.93 -33.79 32.72
N ASP A 577 4.02 -33.42 31.44
CA ASP A 577 4.60 -34.27 30.39
C ASP A 577 6.10 -34.46 30.61
N ILE A 578 6.80 -33.38 30.98
CA ILE A 578 8.22 -33.41 31.33
C ILE A 578 8.44 -34.36 32.51
N ASP A 579 7.71 -34.16 33.62
CA ASP A 579 7.82 -35.00 34.81
C ASP A 579 7.53 -36.47 34.52
N ARG A 580 6.52 -36.74 33.68
CA ARG A 580 6.15 -38.12 33.29
C ARG A 580 7.27 -38.78 32.49
N CYS A 581 7.84 -38.07 31.52
CA CYS A 581 8.95 -38.58 30.71
C CYS A 581 10.25 -38.70 31.52
N GLU A 582 10.52 -37.78 32.44
CA GLU A 582 11.66 -37.86 33.36
C GLU A 582 11.58 -39.07 34.28
N LYS A 583 10.40 -39.35 34.88
CA LYS A 583 10.17 -40.56 35.68
C LYS A 583 10.40 -41.84 34.88
N LYS A 584 9.90 -41.92 33.64
CA LYS A 584 10.14 -43.06 32.74
C LYS A 584 11.61 -43.20 32.30
N SER A 585 12.37 -42.11 32.32
CA SER A 585 13.78 -42.08 31.93
C SER A 585 14.72 -42.60 33.02
N PHE A 586 14.22 -42.89 34.23
CA PHE A 586 15.02 -43.29 35.39
C PHE A 586 15.85 -44.55 35.13
N LYS A 587 15.41 -45.44 34.23
CA LYS A 587 16.18 -46.61 33.76
C LYS A 587 17.48 -46.26 33.02
N TYR A 588 17.70 -45.00 32.66
CA TYR A 588 18.91 -44.50 32.02
C TYR A 588 19.72 -43.55 32.92
N LEU A 589 19.54 -43.60 34.24
CA LEU A 589 20.18 -42.69 35.20
C LEU A 589 21.71 -42.57 35.00
N PHE A 590 22.37 -43.69 34.71
CA PHE A 590 23.82 -43.79 34.52
C PHE A 590 24.29 -43.46 33.09
N SER A 591 23.40 -43.04 32.20
CA SER A 591 23.73 -42.68 30.82
C SER A 591 23.02 -41.38 30.43
N PRO A 592 23.57 -40.21 30.81
CA PRO A 592 22.93 -38.91 30.57
C PRO A 592 22.53 -38.67 29.11
N GLY A 593 23.34 -39.13 28.16
CA GLY A 593 23.02 -39.06 26.73
C GLY A 593 21.77 -39.87 26.35
N LYS A 594 21.68 -41.14 26.80
CA LYS A 594 20.52 -42.01 26.56
C LYS A 594 19.28 -41.48 27.29
N LYS A 595 19.44 -40.95 28.51
CA LYS A 595 18.37 -40.32 29.29
C LYS A 595 17.77 -39.14 28.53
N ARG A 596 18.60 -38.21 28.04
CA ARG A 596 18.16 -37.05 27.24
C ARG A 596 17.47 -37.47 25.94
N ALA A 597 18.06 -38.42 25.21
CA ALA A 597 17.47 -38.94 23.98
C ALA A 597 16.10 -39.59 24.23
N PHE A 598 15.99 -40.37 25.30
CA PHE A 598 14.72 -40.98 25.70
C PHE A 598 13.67 -39.95 26.10
N ILE A 599 14.01 -38.95 26.93
CA ILE A 599 13.07 -37.89 27.31
C ILE A 599 12.57 -37.16 26.07
N LYS A 600 13.46 -36.81 25.13
CA LYS A 600 13.09 -36.15 23.87
C LYS A 600 12.12 -37.00 23.05
N ASN A 601 12.41 -38.29 22.88
CA ASN A 601 11.53 -39.20 22.13
C ASN A 601 10.18 -39.40 22.81
N CYS A 602 10.19 -39.58 24.14
CA CYS A 602 8.98 -39.71 24.95
C CYS A 602 8.07 -38.47 24.81
N LEU A 603 8.65 -37.27 24.92
CA LEU A 603 7.91 -36.01 24.76
C LEU A 603 7.36 -35.82 23.35
N SER A 604 8.10 -36.26 22.32
CA SER A 604 7.64 -36.22 20.93
C SER A 604 6.49 -37.19 20.68
N GLU A 605 6.57 -38.43 21.17
CA GLU A 605 5.50 -39.42 21.00
C GLU A 605 4.24 -39.04 21.76
N MET A 606 4.38 -38.55 23.00
CA MET A 606 3.24 -38.21 23.86
C MET A 606 2.42 -37.03 23.37
N ASN A 607 3.06 -36.05 22.73
CA ASN A 607 2.41 -34.81 22.33
C ASN A 607 1.97 -34.82 20.87
N LYS A 608 2.22 -35.91 20.14
CA LYS A 608 1.90 -36.00 18.71
C LYS A 608 0.39 -35.97 18.48
N LEU A 609 -0.04 -35.01 17.68
CA LEU A 609 -1.41 -34.84 17.22
C LEU A 609 -1.77 -35.84 16.13
N SER A 610 -3.05 -36.23 16.10
CA SER A 610 -3.61 -37.00 14.99
C SER A 610 -3.61 -36.16 13.71
N LYS A 611 -3.64 -36.80 12.53
CA LYS A 611 -3.60 -36.07 11.25
C LYS A 611 -4.83 -35.20 11.04
N GLU A 612 -5.95 -35.63 11.61
CA GLU A 612 -7.23 -34.93 11.61
C GLU A 612 -7.14 -33.60 12.36
N GLU A 613 -6.21 -33.48 13.30
CA GLU A 613 -5.97 -32.26 14.09
C GLU A 613 -4.98 -31.28 13.46
N TRP A 614 -4.35 -31.63 12.32
CA TRP A 614 -3.44 -30.74 11.57
C TRP A 614 -4.19 -29.59 10.84
N VAL A 615 -5.38 -29.25 11.34
CA VAL A 615 -6.20 -28.09 11.01
C VAL A 615 -5.89 -26.90 11.92
N ARG A 616 -5.09 -27.08 12.98
CA ARG A 616 -4.60 -25.99 13.84
C ARG A 616 -3.27 -25.47 13.32
N VAL A 617 -3.30 -24.42 12.50
CA VAL A 617 -2.14 -23.88 11.79
C VAL A 617 -1.37 -22.89 12.67
N PRO A 618 -0.08 -23.14 13.00
CA PRO A 618 0.74 -22.20 13.77
C PRO A 618 1.16 -21.01 12.90
N LEU A 619 0.34 -19.96 12.89
CA LEU A 619 0.50 -18.83 11.96
C LEU A 619 1.87 -18.15 12.07
N TRP A 620 2.43 -18.03 13.28
CA TRP A 620 3.73 -17.39 13.50
C TRP A 620 4.86 -18.12 12.78
N GLN A 621 4.90 -19.45 12.85
CA GLN A 621 5.90 -20.25 12.15
C GLN A 621 5.63 -20.27 10.64
N LEU A 622 4.35 -20.40 10.25
CA LEU A 622 3.97 -20.31 8.85
C LEU A 622 4.43 -19.00 8.23
N LYS A 623 4.34 -17.89 8.97
CA LYS A 623 4.81 -16.57 8.53
C LYS A 623 6.32 -16.53 8.31
N ASN A 624 7.12 -17.13 9.18
CA ASN A 624 8.58 -17.17 9.00
C ASN A 624 8.95 -18.02 7.79
N LEU A 625 8.42 -19.23 7.72
CA LEU A 625 8.61 -20.15 6.61
C LEU A 625 8.19 -19.54 5.27
N SER A 626 7.00 -18.95 5.20
CA SER A 626 6.46 -18.34 3.97
C SER A 626 7.28 -17.14 3.52
N THR A 627 7.77 -16.32 4.46
CA THR A 627 8.68 -15.22 4.17
C THR A 627 10.00 -15.75 3.62
N ASN A 628 10.49 -16.88 4.13
CA ASN A 628 11.72 -17.49 3.65
C ASN A 628 11.53 -18.13 2.26
N ILE A 629 10.42 -18.82 2.03
CA ILE A 629 10.04 -19.38 0.71
C ILE A 629 9.99 -18.28 -0.35
N VAL A 630 9.29 -17.16 -0.12
CA VAL A 630 9.17 -16.09 -1.13
C VAL A 630 10.51 -15.39 -1.41
N ASN A 631 11.38 -15.30 -0.41
CA ASN A 631 12.70 -14.69 -0.56
C ASN A 631 13.67 -15.55 -1.37
N ASN A 632 13.44 -16.88 -1.42
CA ASN A 632 14.28 -17.84 -2.14
C ASN A 632 13.57 -18.44 -3.37
N SER A 633 12.30 -18.14 -3.61
CA SER A 633 11.61 -18.60 -4.82
C SER A 633 11.98 -17.76 -6.03
N TYR A 634 12.34 -18.48 -7.11
CA TYR A 634 12.69 -17.96 -8.42
C TYR A 634 11.86 -18.53 -9.58
N SER A 635 10.80 -19.28 -9.27
CA SER A 635 9.97 -19.97 -10.26
C SER A 635 8.55 -20.18 -9.75
N LYS A 636 7.56 -20.13 -10.66
CA LYS A 636 6.16 -20.48 -10.34
C LYS A 636 6.01 -21.92 -9.88
N VAL A 637 6.86 -22.81 -10.41
CA VAL A 637 6.84 -24.26 -10.15
C VAL A 637 7.02 -24.55 -8.66
N HIS A 638 7.81 -23.74 -7.94
CA HIS A 638 7.98 -23.92 -6.50
C HIS A 638 6.67 -23.76 -5.73
N TYR A 639 5.84 -22.78 -6.10
CA TYR A 639 4.54 -22.59 -5.46
C TYR A 639 3.58 -23.75 -5.78
N PHE A 640 3.60 -24.23 -7.03
CA PHE A 640 2.81 -25.40 -7.44
C PHE A 640 3.23 -26.68 -6.73
N ASN A 641 4.53 -26.91 -6.54
CA ASN A 641 5.03 -28.08 -5.84
C ASN A 641 4.71 -28.03 -4.34
N LEU A 642 4.82 -26.86 -3.71
CA LEU A 642 4.56 -26.72 -2.28
C LEU A 642 3.06 -26.74 -1.94
N PHE A 643 2.22 -26.08 -2.74
CA PHE A 643 0.81 -25.87 -2.41
C PHE A 643 -0.17 -26.65 -3.31
N GLY A 644 0.31 -27.31 -4.37
CA GLY A 644 -0.49 -28.08 -5.31
C GLY A 644 -1.05 -27.21 -6.44
N VAL A 645 -0.95 -27.69 -7.69
CA VAL A 645 -1.30 -26.94 -8.91
C VAL A 645 -2.73 -26.40 -8.86
N GLN A 646 -3.69 -27.21 -8.42
CA GLN A 646 -5.11 -26.86 -8.32
C GLN A 646 -5.45 -25.84 -7.21
N ASN A 647 -4.50 -25.54 -6.33
CA ASN A 647 -4.71 -24.68 -5.17
C ASN A 647 -4.01 -23.32 -5.27
N VAL A 648 -3.22 -23.11 -6.32
CA VAL A 648 -2.50 -21.87 -6.58
C VAL A 648 -3.12 -21.20 -7.80
N PHE A 649 -3.70 -20.02 -7.59
CA PHE A 649 -4.04 -19.14 -8.70
C PHE A 649 -2.87 -18.20 -8.96
N PHE A 650 -2.32 -18.25 -10.15
CA PHE A 650 -1.17 -17.47 -10.54
C PHE A 650 -1.59 -16.48 -11.62
N TYR A 651 -1.21 -15.21 -11.49
CA TYR A 651 -1.47 -14.19 -12.49
C TYR A 651 -0.42 -13.08 -12.44
N GLY A 652 -0.31 -12.30 -13.51
CA GLY A 652 0.68 -11.24 -13.55
C GLY A 652 0.70 -10.49 -14.87
N THR A 653 1.66 -9.57 -14.97
CA THR A 653 1.83 -8.71 -16.14
C THR A 653 3.31 -8.53 -16.47
N PHE A 654 3.59 -8.36 -17.76
CA PHE A 654 4.87 -7.89 -18.26
C PHE A 654 4.64 -6.63 -19.07
N LYS A 655 5.37 -5.56 -18.74
CA LYS A 655 5.34 -4.27 -19.44
C LYS A 655 6.74 -3.92 -19.96
N ALA A 656 6.80 -3.41 -21.18
CA ALA A 656 8.02 -2.97 -21.88
C ALA A 656 7.68 -1.83 -22.86
N ASN A 657 8.70 -1.30 -23.55
CA ASN A 657 8.50 -0.46 -24.74
C ASN A 657 9.04 -1.19 -25.98
N THR A 658 8.42 -0.99 -27.14
CA THR A 658 8.98 -1.44 -28.42
C THR A 658 10.20 -0.61 -28.81
N LYS A 659 10.93 -1.03 -29.85
CA LYS A 659 12.08 -0.31 -30.39
C LYS A 659 11.72 1.10 -30.85
N GLU A 660 10.49 1.28 -31.32
CA GLU A 660 9.88 2.53 -31.77
C GLU A 660 9.36 3.39 -30.60
N GLY A 661 9.39 2.87 -29.37
CA GLY A 661 8.98 3.58 -28.16
C GLY A 661 7.52 3.35 -27.75
N ASN A 662 6.76 2.52 -28.45
CA ASN A 662 5.36 2.22 -28.12
C ASN A 662 5.28 1.33 -26.87
N ALA A 663 4.26 1.52 -26.03
CA ALA A 663 4.06 0.67 -24.87
C ALA A 663 3.67 -0.76 -25.29
N PHE A 664 4.31 -1.75 -24.68
CA PHE A 664 4.00 -3.17 -24.82
C PHE A 664 3.55 -3.71 -23.46
N THR A 665 2.39 -4.35 -23.40
CA THR A 665 1.91 -5.02 -22.19
C THR A 665 1.34 -6.38 -22.56
N THR A 666 1.67 -7.39 -21.77
CA THR A 666 1.08 -8.72 -21.85
C THR A 666 0.74 -9.21 -20.45
N SER A 667 -0.42 -9.85 -20.31
CA SER A 667 -0.93 -10.40 -19.06
C SER A 667 -1.01 -11.91 -19.18
N PHE A 668 -0.86 -12.60 -18.06
CA PHE A 668 -0.93 -14.06 -18.00
C PHE A 668 -1.63 -14.50 -16.72
N HIS A 669 -2.27 -15.67 -16.77
CA HIS A 669 -2.82 -16.33 -15.60
C HIS A 669 -2.85 -17.85 -15.79
N GLU A 670 -2.77 -18.60 -14.69
CA GLU A 670 -2.87 -20.06 -14.63
C GLU A 670 -3.61 -20.47 -13.35
N GLY A 671 -4.32 -21.60 -13.41
CA GLY A 671 -5.14 -22.10 -12.30
C GLY A 671 -6.52 -21.45 -12.21
N SER A 672 -7.30 -21.85 -11.21
CA SER A 672 -8.67 -21.39 -11.01
C SER A 672 -8.73 -20.27 -9.97
N PHE A 673 -9.30 -19.12 -10.36
CA PHE A 673 -9.52 -18.00 -9.44
C PHE A 673 -10.59 -18.35 -8.41
N LYS A 674 -10.23 -18.30 -7.12
CA LYS A 674 -11.15 -18.56 -6.00
C LYS A 674 -11.42 -17.32 -5.12
N GLY A 675 -11.09 -16.13 -5.60
CA GLY A 675 -11.23 -14.86 -4.84
C GLY A 675 -9.90 -14.29 -4.35
N LEU A 676 -9.91 -13.01 -3.91
CA LEU A 676 -8.70 -12.26 -3.55
C LEU A 676 -8.22 -12.46 -2.10
N GLY A 677 -8.99 -13.19 -1.27
CA GLY A 677 -8.68 -13.44 0.14
C GLY A 677 -9.93 -13.76 0.97
N ALA A 678 -9.75 -14.05 2.26
CA ALA A 678 -10.82 -14.32 3.24
C ALA A 678 -11.84 -13.16 3.39
N VAL A 679 -11.36 -11.91 3.46
CA VAL A 679 -12.16 -10.68 3.54
C VAL A 679 -12.97 -10.49 2.26
N ASP A 680 -12.33 -10.63 1.10
CA ASP A 680 -12.99 -10.49 -0.20
C ASP A 680 -14.06 -11.57 -0.39
N HIS A 681 -13.75 -12.80 0.01
CA HIS A 681 -14.70 -13.91 0.02
C HIS A 681 -15.90 -13.61 0.92
N TYR A 682 -15.68 -13.19 2.18
CA TYR A 682 -16.75 -12.82 3.10
C TYR A 682 -17.63 -11.69 2.55
N MET A 683 -17.02 -10.62 2.05
CA MET A 683 -17.77 -9.49 1.49
C MET A 683 -18.62 -9.88 0.28
N ARG A 684 -18.18 -10.84 -0.54
CA ARG A 684 -18.97 -11.35 -1.69
C ARG A 684 -20.12 -12.23 -1.23
N VAL A 685 -19.85 -13.20 -0.36
CA VAL A 685 -20.88 -14.12 0.17
C VAL A 685 -21.98 -13.34 0.90
N GLU A 686 -21.60 -12.28 1.61
CA GLU A 686 -22.54 -11.43 2.35
C GLU A 686 -23.16 -10.29 1.52
N ASN A 687 -22.91 -10.22 0.20
CA ASN A 687 -23.41 -9.14 -0.67
C ASN A 687 -23.11 -7.72 -0.13
N LEU A 688 -21.93 -7.54 0.47
CA LEU A 688 -21.51 -6.27 1.08
C LEU A 688 -20.83 -5.32 0.10
N ARG A 689 -20.56 -5.78 -1.12
CA ARG A 689 -19.98 -4.96 -2.19
C ARG A 689 -21.00 -4.74 -3.28
N SER A 690 -20.93 -3.56 -3.88
CA SER A 690 -21.46 -3.35 -5.22
C SER A 690 -20.70 -4.22 -6.22
N PRO A 691 -21.32 -4.58 -7.37
CA PRO A 691 -20.60 -5.17 -8.48
C PRO A 691 -19.36 -4.31 -8.75
N ALA A 692 -18.21 -4.98 -8.92
CA ALA A 692 -16.88 -4.40 -8.84
C ALA A 692 -16.83 -3.02 -9.52
N SER A 693 -16.90 -1.94 -8.72
CA SER A 693 -16.39 -0.67 -9.18
C SER A 693 -14.94 -0.92 -9.51
N ILE A 694 -14.55 -0.60 -10.74
CA ILE A 694 -13.20 -0.75 -11.25
C ILE A 694 -12.28 -0.15 -10.18
N VAL A 695 -11.59 -1.00 -9.43
CA VAL A 695 -10.47 -0.58 -8.59
C VAL A 695 -9.42 -0.20 -9.60
N ILE A 696 -9.46 1.06 -10.04
CA ILE A 696 -8.34 1.68 -10.69
C ILE A 696 -7.30 1.78 -9.58
N ASP A 697 -6.42 0.79 -9.51
CA ASP A 697 -5.19 0.86 -8.72
C ASP A 697 -4.53 2.20 -9.09
N GLN A 698 -4.61 3.18 -8.18
CA GLN A 698 -3.86 4.43 -8.29
C GLN A 698 -2.40 4.22 -7.87
#